data_AF-A0A4Q2YGJ0-F1
#
_entry.id   AF-A0A4Q2YGJ0-F1
#
_cell.length_a   1.000
_cell.length_b   1.000
_cell.length_c   1.000
_cell.angle_alpha   90.00
_cell.angle_beta   90.00
_cell.angle_gamma   90.00
#
_symmetry.space_group_name_H-M   'P 1'
#
loop_
_entity.id
_entity.type
_entity.pdbx_description
1 polymer ?
#
loop_
_entity_poly.entity_id
_entity_poly.type
_entity_poly.pdbx_seq_one_letter_code
_entity_poly.pdbx_strand_id
1 'polypeptide(L)'
;MKIPSRLPLSGLLIVTFAQAVPCAMADVPANALLAWWDFNDATDPAMAKDRRLALVGALNDGAGYTEDMQGRSGAAGDRAATFTGTAGMNVADGDFLNIASKSDTLVFSFWQKKYSTPNSSTFWAYSRSSLDGERGAQAHVPWSDGNLYFDTGGAGSADLRLSGQPPAGEAGFDWTQWHHFVFLKSGENKEVWIDGELILSAAGQAPLATDFYRFSIGRGPDPSIDGEIDDFAVYSSPLPEADIKRLASGVAPTAILDLQDTDGDSLPDSWERLYFPTDLTKLASGQDFDNDGLPDQMELQRYTDPVNPDTDGDGLKDGVETNKGTFTSATDTGTNPLKGDTDGDGLKDGVETNKGTFTSATDTGTNPHTADTDTDNIRDGLEVLYGSNPTNKDSTPILTNVPTLLAYWNFNDSADPEKAVDSRIGAVGVLNPAAVYTEDATGFSGKAGDRAMSFTGGASMNIPTADFLNVGSNVDALTFSFWQKKNGIPSSSAFWAYSPSSGGDQRGFQAHVPYGDGTIYFDTAGCCNGDQRLQGSPGAAFDWQQWHHFVFLKNGPEKSVWIDGSQVLTSIDPQSPLPLDFYQLLIGAGIDGEIDDFAIFGSPLTESEIQRLAAGQSPPSLSNKDDTDGDGLADAWERIYFPTDLTKLATGGDYDQDGLQDQLELTATTSPVNPDTDEDGLKDGAEITAGTNPKNPDTDGDGLKDGVETGTGTFTSATNTGTKPLAADTDLDLFPDGLEVFAGTDPTKLASAPIPAGVTTLLAWWPFNTNDASGNTVDQVASRNGVLTNDPQYTESGGGRSGQPGDLALTFGPGQYVEVPEAWFLSLAAPGDAITISLWQKLNSSVASSSFWGFSPSSGGARGIQAHIPWDNNNIYFDHAGCCNGDQRLNGDAGETDFTQWRHFAFVKNGTEKEVWVDGELQLSGSGAAPLPIDFNRLDIGGGTPAINSIDGALDDFAVYAGGLTETQIKALASGSAPNTILNSVPTSDTFAITAVVRNSNGSISLTWKSEPGAVYSVESSANLKDWSTLQSQIPAAAQGAATTVSLSTAPAAPAFLRVRK
;
A
#
# COMPACT_ATOMS: atom_id res chain seq x y z
N MET A 1 24.65 19.65 40.11
CA MET A 1 25.28 20.94 39.72
C MET A 1 24.14 21.94 39.56
N LYS A 2 24.27 23.15 40.14
CA LYS A 2 23.17 24.12 40.29
C LYS A 2 22.68 24.68 38.94
N ILE A 3 21.37 24.71 38.72
CA ILE A 3 20.71 25.62 37.77
C ILE A 3 19.76 26.52 38.58
N PRO A 4 19.84 27.85 38.45
CA PRO A 4 18.96 28.79 39.12
C PRO A 4 17.66 29.03 38.32
N SER A 5 16.67 29.47 39.09
CA SER A 5 15.25 29.71 38.83
C SER A 5 14.88 31.06 38.18
N ARG A 6 13.62 31.14 37.67
CA ARG A 6 12.68 32.30 37.57
C ARG A 6 12.83 33.21 36.33
N LEU A 7 11.81 33.60 35.52
CA LEU A 7 10.35 33.93 35.64
C LEU A 7 9.72 34.01 34.18
N PRO A 8 8.48 34.52 33.90
CA PRO A 8 7.17 33.83 33.86
C PRO A 8 6.31 34.05 32.57
N LEU A 9 5.20 33.30 32.45
CA LEU A 9 3.90 33.60 31.79
C LEU A 9 3.83 34.68 30.70
N SER A 10 3.40 34.31 29.48
CA SER A 10 1.99 34.38 29.03
C SER A 10 1.91 34.37 27.49
N GLY A 11 1.34 33.32 26.93
CA GLY A 11 1.06 33.17 25.50
C GLY A 11 0.53 31.77 25.24
N LEU A 12 -0.77 31.61 25.34
CA LEU A 12 -1.49 30.38 25.03
C LEU A 12 -1.38 30.15 23.51
N LEU A 13 -0.58 29.17 23.08
CA LEU A 13 -0.60 28.66 21.72
C LEU A 13 -1.25 27.27 21.79
N ILE A 14 -2.51 27.21 21.37
CA ILE A 14 -3.24 25.96 21.18
C ILE A 14 -2.63 25.35 19.90
N VAL A 15 -1.89 24.26 20.04
CA VAL A 15 -1.41 23.45 18.91
C VAL A 15 -2.27 22.19 18.91
N THR A 16 -3.29 22.18 18.06
CA THR A 16 -4.08 21.01 17.70
C THR A 16 -3.21 20.07 16.85
N PHE A 17 -3.07 18.82 17.28
CA PHE A 17 -2.49 17.74 16.47
C PHE A 17 -3.65 16.92 15.92
N ALA A 18 -3.94 17.08 14.62
CA ALA A 18 -4.76 16.15 13.87
C ALA A 18 -3.90 14.91 13.54
N GLN A 19 -4.43 13.70 13.75
CA GLN A 19 -3.88 12.47 13.21
C GLN A 19 -4.82 12.00 12.12
N ALA A 20 -4.31 11.92 10.90
CA ALA A 20 -4.94 11.21 9.80
C ALA A 20 -5.00 9.71 10.13
N VAL A 21 -6.17 9.11 9.95
CA VAL A 21 -6.30 7.68 9.65
C VAL A 21 -5.47 7.42 8.39
N PRO A 22 -4.69 6.32 8.27
CA PRO A 22 -4.07 5.97 7.01
C PRO A 22 -5.20 5.52 6.07
N CYS A 23 -5.85 6.48 5.43
CA CYS A 23 -6.63 6.24 4.23
C CYS A 23 -5.69 5.54 3.26
N ALA A 24 -6.17 4.48 2.60
CA ALA A 24 -5.48 3.94 1.45
C ALA A 24 -5.22 5.13 0.51
N MET A 25 -3.95 5.52 0.37
CA MET A 25 -3.55 6.49 -0.65
C MET A 25 -3.79 5.82 -2.00
N ALA A 26 -5.04 5.88 -2.48
CA ALA A 26 -5.39 5.58 -3.84
C ALA A 26 -4.59 6.54 -4.72
N ASP A 27 -3.67 5.94 -5.47
CA ASP A 27 -3.08 6.44 -6.71
C ASP A 27 -2.63 7.90 -6.76
N VAL A 28 -1.62 8.25 -5.94
CA VAL A 28 -0.64 9.25 -6.40
C VAL A 28 0.34 8.54 -7.34
N PRO A 29 0.38 8.87 -8.65
CA PRO A 29 1.33 8.24 -9.57
C PRO A 29 2.75 8.41 -9.02
N ALA A 30 3.55 7.33 -9.07
CA ALA A 30 4.91 7.28 -8.50
C ALA A 30 5.88 8.36 -9.02
N ASN A 31 5.48 9.16 -10.02
CA ASN A 31 6.33 10.08 -10.78
C ASN A 31 5.87 11.56 -10.74
N ALA A 32 5.68 12.18 -9.57
CA ALA A 32 5.27 13.59 -9.51
C ALA A 32 5.63 14.35 -8.20
N LEU A 33 5.59 15.69 -8.26
CA LEU A 33 5.79 16.67 -7.16
C LEU A 33 4.99 16.34 -5.88
N LEU A 34 5.53 15.73 -4.84
CA LEU A 34 4.77 15.34 -3.65
C LEU A 34 4.18 16.49 -2.83
N ALA A 35 4.91 17.60 -2.68
CA ALA A 35 4.46 18.77 -1.92
C ALA A 35 5.18 20.03 -2.40
N TRP A 36 4.55 21.21 -2.26
CA TRP A 36 5.10 22.52 -2.57
C TRP A 36 4.50 23.62 -1.68
N TRP A 37 5.35 24.26 -0.86
CA TRP A 37 5.03 25.48 -0.12
C TRP A 37 5.64 26.69 -0.83
N ASP A 38 4.78 27.56 -1.36
CA ASP A 38 5.19 28.81 -2.03
C ASP A 38 5.32 30.01 -1.07
N PHE A 39 4.85 29.86 0.18
CA PHE A 39 4.84 30.89 1.23
C PHE A 39 4.20 32.24 0.89
N ASN A 40 3.38 32.31 -0.16
CA ASN A 40 2.77 33.56 -0.62
C ASN A 40 1.46 33.89 0.09
N ASP A 41 0.78 32.87 0.61
CA ASP A 41 -0.47 33.02 1.35
C ASP A 41 -0.23 33.24 2.84
N ALA A 42 -0.14 34.51 3.24
CA ALA A 42 -0.01 34.93 4.65
C ALA A 42 -1.37 35.29 5.29
N THR A 43 -2.49 34.73 4.80
CA THR A 43 -3.82 34.99 5.37
C THR A 43 -3.93 34.48 6.80
N ASP A 44 -3.35 33.31 7.09
CA ASP A 44 -3.10 32.84 8.44
C ASP A 44 -1.60 32.98 8.77
N PRO A 45 -1.22 33.89 9.70
CA PRO A 45 0.17 34.09 10.06
C PRO A 45 0.80 32.92 10.83
N ALA A 46 0.01 31.96 11.30
CA ALA A 46 0.47 30.80 12.07
C ALA A 46 0.63 29.53 11.24
N MET A 47 0.28 29.55 9.94
CA MET A 47 0.29 28.35 9.10
C MET A 47 0.74 28.67 7.68
N ALA A 48 1.42 27.71 7.04
CA ALA A 48 1.66 27.69 5.60
C ALA A 48 1.01 26.43 5.01
N LYS A 49 0.35 26.58 3.87
CA LYS A 49 -0.34 25.47 3.20
C LYS A 49 0.47 25.04 1.97
N ASP A 50 0.64 23.74 1.84
CA ASP A 50 1.12 23.15 0.60
C ASP A 50 0.07 23.35 -0.52
N ARG A 51 0.56 23.51 -1.75
CA ARG A 51 -0.25 23.78 -2.94
C ARG A 51 -0.75 22.51 -3.66
N ARG A 52 -0.42 21.31 -3.18
CA ARG A 52 -0.83 20.04 -3.80
C ARG A 52 -1.83 19.24 -2.96
N LEU A 53 -1.40 18.74 -1.81
CA LEU A 53 -2.12 17.89 -0.86
C LEU A 53 -2.77 18.71 0.27
N ALA A 54 -2.68 20.05 0.21
CA ALA A 54 -3.14 20.95 1.26
C ALA A 54 -2.52 20.68 2.64
N LEU A 55 -1.34 20.06 2.70
CA LEU A 55 -0.63 19.77 3.95
C LEU A 55 -0.37 21.08 4.72
N VAL A 56 -0.81 21.10 5.98
CA VAL A 56 -0.66 22.26 6.85
C VAL A 56 0.68 22.21 7.58
N GLY A 57 1.54 23.18 7.26
CA GLY A 57 2.75 23.48 8.00
C GLY A 57 2.49 24.52 9.08
N ALA A 58 2.46 24.12 10.35
CA ALA A 58 2.31 25.04 11.48
C ALA A 58 3.60 25.85 11.70
N LEU A 59 3.52 27.17 11.59
CA LEU A 59 4.61 28.11 11.88
C LEU A 59 4.68 28.34 13.40
N ASN A 60 5.75 27.85 14.00
CA ASN A 60 5.94 27.81 15.44
C ASN A 60 7.12 28.65 15.90
N ASP A 61 7.14 28.96 17.20
CA ASP A 61 8.30 29.53 17.91
C ASP A 61 8.88 30.82 17.29
N GLY A 62 8.01 31.63 16.68
CA GLY A 62 8.35 32.91 16.05
C GLY A 62 8.64 32.85 14.54
N ALA A 63 8.37 31.72 13.88
CA ALA A 63 8.33 31.66 12.42
C ALA A 63 7.19 32.53 11.88
N GLY A 64 7.37 33.12 10.70
CA GLY A 64 6.37 33.98 10.09
C GLY A 64 6.74 34.38 8.67
N TYR A 65 5.93 35.24 8.05
CA TYR A 65 6.13 35.67 6.67
C TYR A 65 6.92 36.96 6.54
N THR A 66 7.69 37.09 5.47
CA THR A 66 8.24 38.39 5.05
C THR A 66 7.13 39.34 4.57
N GLU A 67 7.45 40.63 4.44
CA GLU A 67 6.53 41.55 3.76
C GLU A 67 6.39 41.19 2.28
N ASP A 68 5.30 41.64 1.66
CA ASP A 68 5.09 41.48 0.22
C ASP A 68 6.27 42.05 -0.60
N MET A 69 6.60 41.39 -1.71
CA MET A 69 7.75 41.65 -2.57
C MET A 69 9.12 41.36 -1.93
N GLN A 70 9.17 40.69 -0.78
CA GLN A 70 10.42 40.25 -0.15
C GLN A 70 10.69 38.75 -0.32
N GLY A 71 9.79 38.01 -0.99
CA GLY A 71 10.08 36.69 -1.54
C GLY A 71 11.21 36.72 -2.57
N ARG A 72 11.58 35.54 -3.09
CA ARG A 72 12.74 35.36 -3.96
C ARG A 72 12.62 36.11 -5.28
N SER A 73 11.44 36.16 -5.88
CA SER A 73 11.22 36.86 -7.15
C SER A 73 11.12 38.38 -6.99
N GLY A 74 10.71 38.84 -5.80
CA GLY A 74 10.45 40.24 -5.50
C GLY A 74 9.24 40.82 -6.24
N ALA A 75 8.37 39.97 -6.78
CA ALA A 75 7.13 40.36 -7.44
C ALA A 75 6.04 40.73 -6.43
N ALA A 76 5.00 41.44 -6.86
CA ALA A 76 3.84 41.68 -6.01
C ALA A 76 3.09 40.36 -5.76
N GLY A 77 2.76 40.10 -4.50
CA GLY A 77 2.23 38.83 -4.01
C GLY A 77 3.30 37.85 -3.51
N ASP A 78 4.59 38.16 -3.70
CA ASP A 78 5.70 37.24 -3.43
C ASP A 78 6.28 37.44 -2.03
N ARG A 79 6.17 36.42 -1.18
CA ARG A 79 6.63 36.39 0.21
C ARG A 79 7.47 35.14 0.44
N ALA A 80 8.21 35.13 1.54
CA ALA A 80 8.98 33.98 1.99
C ALA A 80 8.69 33.69 3.46
N ALA A 81 9.04 32.49 3.92
CA ALA A 81 9.01 32.14 5.33
C ALA A 81 10.32 32.55 6.03
N THR A 82 10.19 33.17 7.20
CA THR A 82 11.27 33.65 8.06
C THR A 82 11.46 32.73 9.26
N PHE A 83 12.71 32.40 9.55
CA PHE A 83 13.09 31.49 10.62
C PHE A 83 14.29 32.06 11.37
N THR A 84 14.13 32.30 12.68
CA THR A 84 15.20 32.76 13.57
C THR A 84 15.10 32.12 14.95
N GLY A 85 16.23 31.89 15.62
CA GLY A 85 16.28 31.38 17.00
C GLY A 85 15.74 29.95 17.15
N THR A 86 14.50 29.81 17.62
CA THR A 86 13.81 28.51 17.79
C THR A 86 12.68 28.30 16.78
N ALA A 87 12.45 29.27 15.89
CA ALA A 87 11.38 29.25 14.89
C ALA A 87 11.46 28.01 13.99
N GLY A 88 10.32 27.50 13.54
CA GLY A 88 10.29 26.39 12.60
C GLY A 88 8.89 26.15 12.09
N MET A 89 8.78 25.47 10.95
CA MET A 89 7.52 24.97 10.44
C MET A 89 7.45 23.47 10.70
N ASN A 90 6.34 23.00 11.27
CA ASN A 90 6.08 21.58 11.49
C ASN A 90 4.91 21.14 10.62
N VAL A 91 5.14 20.11 9.82
CA VAL A 91 4.10 19.38 9.10
C VAL A 91 3.87 18.09 9.89
N ALA A 92 2.68 17.95 10.46
CA ALA A 92 2.35 16.86 11.37
C ALA A 92 2.33 15.51 10.65
N ASP A 93 1.86 15.50 9.40
CA ASP A 93 1.81 14.34 8.53
C ASP A 93 3.03 14.31 7.59
N GLY A 94 3.93 13.36 7.84
CA GLY A 94 5.09 13.08 6.97
C GLY A 94 4.91 11.86 6.08
N ASP A 95 3.75 11.20 6.11
CA ASP A 95 3.53 9.92 5.43
C ASP A 95 3.58 10.09 3.91
N PHE A 96 3.31 11.29 3.39
CA PHE A 96 3.46 11.62 1.97
C PHE A 96 4.88 11.34 1.42
N LEU A 97 5.91 11.34 2.28
CA LEU A 97 7.29 10.99 1.91
C LEU A 97 7.50 9.49 1.71
N ASN A 98 6.59 8.65 2.23
CA ASN A 98 6.65 7.20 2.03
C ASN A 98 6.38 6.82 0.57
N ILE A 99 5.68 7.67 -0.20
CA ILE A 99 5.52 7.51 -1.66
C ILE A 99 6.89 7.50 -2.35
N ALA A 100 7.73 8.49 -2.05
CA ALA A 100 9.11 8.59 -2.54
C ALA A 100 9.99 7.41 -2.08
N SER A 101 9.67 6.83 -0.92
CA SER A 101 10.44 5.74 -0.34
C SER A 101 10.19 4.40 -1.05
N LYS A 102 9.02 4.21 -1.67
CA LYS A 102 8.71 3.03 -2.49
C LYS A 102 9.64 2.90 -3.70
N SER A 103 10.04 4.02 -4.30
CA SER A 103 10.96 4.10 -5.45
C SER A 103 12.40 4.42 -5.05
N ASP A 104 12.72 4.38 -3.74
CA ASP A 104 13.98 4.82 -3.14
C ASP A 104 14.49 6.16 -3.71
N THR A 105 13.57 7.07 -4.05
CA THR A 105 13.87 8.33 -4.70
C THR A 105 13.13 9.49 -4.03
N LEU A 106 13.89 10.43 -3.51
CA LEU A 106 13.39 11.59 -2.79
C LEU A 106 14.20 12.84 -3.16
N VAL A 107 13.50 13.87 -3.62
CA VAL A 107 14.12 15.14 -4.03
C VAL A 107 13.51 16.30 -3.27
N PHE A 108 14.35 17.13 -2.65
CA PHE A 108 13.95 18.40 -2.05
C PHE A 108 14.54 19.55 -2.86
N SER A 109 13.72 20.52 -3.25
CA SER A 109 14.11 21.73 -3.98
C SER A 109 13.60 22.96 -3.25
N PHE A 110 14.43 23.96 -3.01
CA PHE A 110 13.99 25.18 -2.34
C PHE A 110 14.96 26.34 -2.59
N TRP A 111 14.48 27.56 -2.37
CA TRP A 111 15.30 28.75 -2.27
C TRP A 111 15.60 29.06 -0.81
N GLN A 112 16.83 29.46 -0.49
CA GLN A 112 17.21 29.86 0.86
C GLN A 112 18.21 31.02 0.85
N LYS A 113 18.10 31.92 1.83
CA LYS A 113 19.16 32.84 2.25
C LYS A 113 19.31 32.83 3.78
N LYS A 114 20.48 33.16 4.30
CA LYS A 114 20.83 33.17 5.74
C LYS A 114 21.51 34.47 6.17
N TYR A 115 21.20 34.90 7.39
CA TYR A 115 21.79 36.05 8.07
C TYR A 115 22.98 35.66 8.96
N SER A 116 22.98 34.42 9.46
CA SER A 116 24.11 33.79 10.14
C SER A 116 24.12 32.28 9.93
N THR A 117 25.20 31.60 10.33
CA THR A 117 25.39 30.15 10.13
C THR A 117 25.42 29.38 11.46
N PRO A 118 24.30 29.32 12.22
CA PRO A 118 24.22 28.49 13.41
C PRO A 118 24.19 27.00 13.04
N ASN A 119 24.45 26.15 14.03
CA ASN A 119 24.12 24.73 13.98
C ASN A 119 22.61 24.58 13.77
N SER A 120 22.19 24.33 12.53
CA SER A 120 20.80 24.38 12.14
C SER A 120 20.48 23.41 11.01
N SER A 121 19.25 22.94 10.97
CA SER A 121 18.72 22.09 9.90
C SER A 121 17.74 22.89 9.06
N THR A 122 17.92 22.84 7.74
CA THR A 122 17.00 23.49 6.79
C THR A 122 15.69 22.72 6.68
N PHE A 123 15.76 21.40 6.72
CA PHE A 123 14.59 20.54 6.89
C PHE A 123 14.95 19.28 7.67
N TRP A 124 13.94 18.63 8.23
CA TRP A 124 14.06 17.34 8.91
C TRP A 124 12.82 16.48 8.67
N ALA A 125 13.00 15.32 8.06
CA ALA A 125 11.99 14.29 7.90
C ALA A 125 12.24 13.18 8.93
N TYR A 126 11.21 12.91 9.74
CA TYR A 126 11.27 11.95 10.84
C TYR A 126 10.80 10.58 10.37
N SER A 127 11.56 9.52 10.68
CA SER A 127 11.21 8.13 10.38
C SER A 127 11.33 7.28 11.65
N ARG A 128 10.38 6.35 11.85
CA ARG A 128 10.32 5.50 13.06
C ARG A 128 11.41 4.43 13.07
N SER A 129 11.88 3.99 11.90
CA SER A 129 12.92 2.98 11.73
C SER A 129 14.34 3.53 11.88
N SER A 130 14.50 4.86 11.86
CA SER A 130 15.82 5.49 12.02
C SER A 130 16.26 5.52 13.49
N LEU A 131 17.25 4.69 13.83
CA LEU A 131 17.77 4.50 15.20
C LEU A 131 18.60 5.69 15.74
N ASP A 132 18.86 6.72 14.93
CA ASP A 132 19.66 7.90 15.28
C ASP A 132 18.78 9.14 15.51
N GLY A 133 17.91 9.05 16.52
CA GLY A 133 16.99 10.13 16.87
C GLY A 133 15.92 10.40 15.81
N GLU A 134 15.41 9.33 15.18
CA GLU A 134 14.34 9.38 14.16
C GLU A 134 14.75 10.16 12.90
N ARG A 135 16.06 10.27 12.61
CA ARG A 135 16.58 11.00 11.44
C ARG A 135 16.35 10.23 10.13
N GLY A 136 15.21 10.46 9.49
CA GLY A 136 14.84 9.83 8.22
C GLY A 136 15.52 10.47 7.02
N ALA A 137 15.37 11.79 6.84
CA ALA A 137 16.09 12.57 5.82
C ALA A 137 16.28 14.01 6.28
N GLN A 138 17.41 14.65 5.97
CA GLN A 138 17.75 15.95 6.53
C GLN A 138 18.81 16.68 5.72
N ALA A 139 18.71 18.02 5.61
CA ALA A 139 19.78 18.86 5.09
C ALA A 139 20.25 19.96 6.06
N HIS A 140 21.57 20.21 6.05
CA HIS A 140 22.21 21.34 6.70
C HIS A 140 22.84 22.28 5.64
N VAL A 141 22.44 23.55 5.62
CA VAL A 141 22.83 24.50 4.54
C VAL A 141 23.32 25.85 5.07
N PRO A 142 24.64 26.04 5.32
CA PRO A 142 25.56 25.05 5.84
C PRO A 142 25.42 24.93 7.37
N TRP A 143 26.16 24.02 7.96
CA TRP A 143 26.40 23.96 9.41
C TRP A 143 27.46 25.00 9.84
N SER A 144 27.72 25.14 11.15
CA SER A 144 28.66 26.17 11.66
C SER A 144 30.14 25.93 11.28
N ASP A 145 30.48 24.74 10.79
CA ASP A 145 31.78 24.40 10.22
C ASP A 145 31.90 24.76 8.72
N GLY A 146 30.84 25.30 8.13
CA GLY A 146 30.76 25.69 6.73
C GLY A 146 30.44 24.55 5.76
N ASN A 147 30.25 23.32 6.24
CA ASN A 147 29.87 22.19 5.38
C ASN A 147 28.37 22.13 5.12
N LEU A 148 28.02 21.68 3.92
CA LEU A 148 26.71 21.14 3.60
C LEU A 148 26.65 19.69 4.07
N TYR A 149 25.48 19.26 4.51
CA TYR A 149 25.21 17.88 4.86
C TYR A 149 23.85 17.45 4.31
N PHE A 150 23.77 16.22 3.81
CA PHE A 150 22.55 15.55 3.41
C PHE A 150 22.52 14.14 3.99
N ASP A 151 21.68 13.94 4.99
CA ASP A 151 21.54 12.69 5.72
C ASP A 151 20.27 11.96 5.26
N THR A 152 20.34 10.64 5.07
CA THR A 152 19.17 9.76 4.87
C THR A 152 19.35 8.47 5.67
N GLY A 153 18.44 8.17 6.58
CA GLY A 153 18.49 6.98 7.44
C GLY A 153 19.45 7.05 8.64
N GLY A 154 19.95 8.26 8.99
CA GLY A 154 20.86 8.50 10.13
C GLY A 154 22.09 9.34 9.79
N ALA A 155 22.99 9.57 10.75
CA ALA A 155 24.19 10.41 10.58
C ALA A 155 25.54 9.73 10.87
N GLY A 156 25.52 8.42 11.17
CA GLY A 156 26.65 7.70 11.75
C GLY A 156 27.72 7.19 10.77
N SER A 157 27.43 7.14 9.46
CA SER A 157 28.29 6.51 8.45
C SER A 157 28.19 7.18 7.07
N ALA A 158 29.18 6.92 6.20
CA ALA A 158 29.35 7.62 4.92
C ALA A 158 28.34 7.23 3.82
N ASP A 159 27.62 6.12 4.03
CA ASP A 159 26.47 5.64 3.25
C ASP A 159 25.15 6.29 3.67
N LEU A 160 25.11 6.90 4.87
CA LEU A 160 23.95 7.64 5.38
C LEU A 160 24.08 9.15 5.19
N ARG A 161 25.30 9.67 5.08
CA ARG A 161 25.59 11.11 5.00
C ARG A 161 26.45 11.48 3.80
N LEU A 162 25.95 12.40 2.99
CA LEU A 162 26.75 13.18 2.04
C LEU A 162 27.15 14.51 2.67
N SER A 163 28.42 14.87 2.64
CA SER A 163 28.90 16.15 3.19
C SER A 163 30.05 16.75 2.40
N GLY A 164 30.12 18.06 2.36
CA GLY A 164 31.23 18.76 1.73
C GLY A 164 31.09 20.27 1.79
N GLN A 165 32.11 20.98 1.32
CA GLN A 165 32.06 22.43 1.26
C GLN A 165 31.21 22.88 0.05
N PRO A 166 30.46 23.98 0.18
CA PRO A 166 29.97 24.70 -1.00
C PRO A 166 31.18 25.14 -1.85
N PRO A 167 30.98 25.55 -3.13
CA PRO A 167 32.07 25.89 -4.04
C PRO A 167 33.13 26.81 -3.41
N ALA A 168 34.29 26.26 -3.03
CA ALA A 168 35.36 26.99 -2.35
C ALA A 168 36.32 27.56 -3.40
N GLY A 169 36.18 28.84 -3.74
CA GLY A 169 37.06 29.47 -4.74
C GLY A 169 37.18 30.98 -4.72
N GLU A 170 36.16 31.73 -4.32
CA GLU A 170 36.28 33.19 -4.19
C GLU A 170 35.67 33.67 -2.88
N ALA A 171 36.18 34.79 -2.37
CA ALA A 171 35.73 35.44 -1.14
C ALA A 171 34.31 36.03 -1.26
N GLY A 172 33.32 35.27 -1.74
CA GLY A 172 32.05 35.81 -2.22
C GLY A 172 30.85 34.86 -2.34
N PHE A 173 30.82 33.68 -1.71
CA PHE A 173 29.54 32.98 -1.51
C PHE A 173 28.74 33.73 -0.45
N ASP A 174 27.82 34.59 -0.90
CA ASP A 174 27.08 35.50 -0.05
C ASP A 174 25.78 34.84 0.42
N TRP A 175 25.82 34.22 1.60
CA TRP A 175 24.65 33.62 2.23
C TRP A 175 23.47 34.57 2.39
N THR A 176 23.68 35.89 2.34
CA THR A 176 22.60 36.87 2.44
C THR A 176 21.81 37.05 1.14
N GLN A 177 22.22 36.43 0.03
CA GLN A 177 21.49 36.36 -1.23
C GLN A 177 20.66 35.06 -1.33
N TRP A 178 19.62 35.09 -2.17
CA TRP A 178 18.85 33.90 -2.52
C TRP A 178 19.67 32.95 -3.37
N HIS A 179 19.79 31.71 -2.89
CA HIS A 179 20.37 30.60 -3.64
C HIS A 179 19.36 29.47 -3.73
N HIS A 180 19.31 28.78 -4.87
CA HIS A 180 18.48 27.60 -5.07
C HIS A 180 19.26 26.34 -4.71
N PHE A 181 18.63 25.43 -3.99
CA PHE A 181 19.22 24.18 -3.54
C PHE A 181 18.37 23.01 -4.00
N VAL A 182 19.02 21.94 -4.48
CA VAL A 182 18.38 20.64 -4.69
C VAL A 182 19.17 19.57 -3.95
N PHE A 183 18.47 18.82 -3.11
CA PHE A 183 18.97 17.64 -2.41
C PHE A 183 18.26 16.42 -2.99
N LEU A 184 18.98 15.59 -3.73
CA LEU A 184 18.43 14.47 -4.48
C LEU A 184 19.00 13.17 -3.93
N LYS A 185 18.13 12.24 -3.55
CA LYS A 185 18.44 10.83 -3.29
C LYS A 185 17.70 10.02 -4.36
N SER A 186 18.39 9.17 -5.10
CA SER A 186 17.75 8.24 -6.05
C SER A 186 18.55 6.95 -6.10
N GLY A 187 17.97 5.86 -5.58
CA GLY A 187 18.68 4.61 -5.36
C GLY A 187 19.96 4.85 -4.55
N GLU A 188 21.08 4.26 -4.96
CA GLU A 188 22.33 4.41 -4.23
C GLU A 188 22.99 5.82 -4.34
N ASN A 189 22.40 6.74 -5.10
CA ASN A 189 23.00 8.05 -5.37
C ASN A 189 22.41 9.16 -4.50
N LYS A 190 23.28 10.03 -3.98
CA LYS A 190 22.93 11.33 -3.41
C LYS A 190 23.63 12.44 -4.16
N GLU A 191 22.92 13.53 -4.38
CA GLU A 191 23.44 14.74 -4.99
C GLU A 191 22.98 15.98 -4.24
N VAL A 192 23.83 17.01 -4.23
CA VAL A 192 23.50 18.36 -3.77
C VAL A 192 23.85 19.33 -4.89
N TRP A 193 22.85 20.06 -5.36
CA TRP A 193 22.97 21.09 -6.38
C TRP A 193 22.75 22.48 -5.76
N ILE A 194 23.48 23.47 -6.26
CA ILE A 194 23.30 24.88 -5.91
C ILE A 194 23.20 25.70 -7.20
N ASP A 195 22.15 26.51 -7.31
CA ASP A 195 21.88 27.40 -8.46
C ASP A 195 21.92 26.67 -9.81
N GLY A 196 21.46 25.42 -9.84
CA GLY A 196 21.41 24.59 -11.05
C GLY A 196 22.73 23.87 -11.39
N GLU A 197 23.74 23.97 -10.53
CA GLU A 197 25.05 23.32 -10.70
C GLU A 197 25.28 22.25 -9.63
N LEU A 198 25.80 21.09 -10.03
CA LEU A 198 26.09 19.96 -9.13
C LEU A 198 27.32 20.26 -8.27
N ILE A 199 27.16 20.22 -6.94
CA ILE A 199 28.22 20.57 -5.99
C ILE A 199 28.79 19.33 -5.30
N LEU A 200 27.92 18.46 -4.81
CA LEU A 200 28.31 17.23 -4.11
C LEU A 200 27.61 16.05 -4.74
N SER A 201 28.30 14.92 -4.88
CA SER A 201 27.69 13.65 -5.20
C SER A 201 28.37 12.50 -4.45
N ALA A 202 27.59 11.49 -4.09
CA ALA A 202 28.10 10.22 -3.57
C ALA A 202 27.20 9.06 -4.01
N ALA A 203 27.83 7.92 -4.28
CA ALA A 203 27.17 6.65 -4.58
C ALA A 203 27.27 5.68 -3.39
N GLY A 204 26.63 4.50 -3.49
CA GLY A 204 26.64 3.47 -2.45
C GLY A 204 25.94 3.89 -1.16
N GLN A 205 24.92 4.75 -1.28
CA GLN A 205 24.13 5.24 -0.15
C GLN A 205 23.06 4.23 0.24
N ALA A 206 22.76 4.13 1.53
CA ALA A 206 21.72 3.23 2.02
C ALA A 206 20.33 3.63 1.47
N PRO A 207 19.39 2.68 1.38
CA PRO A 207 18.00 2.96 1.04
C PRO A 207 17.38 3.99 1.98
N LEU A 208 16.40 4.74 1.46
CA LEU A 208 15.52 5.58 2.27
C LEU A 208 14.80 4.73 3.32
N ALA A 209 14.53 5.34 4.47
CA ALA A 209 13.56 4.78 5.38
C ALA A 209 12.18 4.76 4.73
N THR A 210 11.34 3.78 5.07
CA THR A 210 10.02 3.59 4.43
C THR A 210 8.85 3.96 5.35
N ASP A 211 9.14 4.61 6.47
CA ASP A 211 8.20 4.88 7.55
C ASP A 211 8.35 6.30 8.12
N PHE A 212 8.48 7.26 7.21
CA PHE A 212 8.34 8.68 7.52
C PHE A 212 6.97 8.96 8.13
N TYR A 213 6.91 9.86 9.11
CA TYR A 213 5.66 10.19 9.80
C TYR A 213 5.53 11.64 10.26
N ARG A 214 6.59 12.44 10.12
CA ARG A 214 6.58 13.87 10.44
C ARG A 214 7.62 14.60 9.60
N PHE A 215 7.38 15.88 9.29
CA PHE A 215 8.32 16.71 8.54
C PHE A 215 8.44 18.12 9.12
N SER A 216 9.61 18.72 9.03
CA SER A 216 9.87 20.08 9.51
C SER A 216 10.71 20.88 8.51
N ILE A 217 10.40 22.18 8.38
CA ILE A 217 11.14 23.14 7.54
C ILE A 217 11.66 24.29 8.43
N GLY A 218 12.88 24.75 8.14
CA GLY A 218 13.59 25.77 8.90
C GLY A 218 14.13 25.30 10.26
N ARG A 219 13.86 24.05 10.66
CA ARG A 219 14.25 23.47 11.95
C ARG A 219 14.19 21.92 11.95
N GLY A 220 14.89 21.30 12.92
CA GLY A 220 14.72 19.90 13.34
C GLY A 220 14.81 19.80 14.88
N PRO A 221 15.44 18.75 15.46
CA PRO A 221 15.82 18.73 16.88
C PRO A 221 16.86 19.82 17.22
N ASP A 222 17.61 20.28 16.21
CA ASP A 222 18.57 21.37 16.29
C ASP A 222 17.89 22.76 16.34
N PRO A 223 18.62 23.83 16.72
CA PRO A 223 18.17 25.21 16.58
C PRO A 223 17.70 25.55 15.15
N SER A 224 16.85 26.58 15.06
CA SER A 224 16.37 27.10 13.79
C SER A 224 17.51 27.59 12.90
N ILE A 225 17.28 27.61 11.59
CA ILE A 225 18.09 28.48 10.74
C ILE A 225 17.95 29.95 11.20
N ASP A 226 18.88 30.80 10.80
CA ASP A 226 18.75 32.25 10.93
C ASP A 226 18.69 32.82 9.52
N GLY A 227 17.49 32.83 8.92
CA GLY A 227 17.32 33.06 7.50
C GLY A 227 15.88 32.93 7.00
N GLU A 228 15.74 32.83 5.68
CA GLU A 228 14.46 32.76 4.97
C GLU A 228 14.48 31.62 3.94
N ILE A 229 13.33 30.98 3.74
CA ILE A 229 13.10 29.90 2.76
C ILE A 229 11.91 30.28 1.89
N ASP A 230 12.01 29.95 0.61
CA ASP A 230 10.98 30.20 -0.39
C ASP A 230 10.87 29.02 -1.38
N ASP A 231 9.70 28.84 -2.00
CA ASP A 231 9.40 27.80 -3.01
C ASP A 231 9.91 26.39 -2.63
N PHE A 232 9.53 25.89 -1.44
CA PHE A 232 9.98 24.58 -0.96
C PHE A 232 9.15 23.45 -1.56
N ALA A 233 9.77 22.61 -2.37
CA ALA A 233 9.14 21.52 -3.11
C ALA A 233 9.79 20.15 -2.82
N VAL A 234 8.99 19.10 -2.87
CA VAL A 234 9.39 17.69 -2.68
C VAL A 234 8.92 16.87 -3.88
N TYR A 235 9.73 15.95 -4.39
CA TYR A 235 9.37 15.06 -5.52
C TYR A 235 9.69 13.59 -5.20
N SER A 236 8.90 12.66 -5.72
CA SER A 236 9.11 11.21 -5.65
C SER A 236 9.85 10.61 -6.84
N SER A 237 10.22 11.45 -7.81
CA SER A 237 10.98 11.08 -9.01
C SER A 237 12.29 11.88 -9.09
N PRO A 238 13.36 11.29 -9.66
CA PRO A 238 14.60 12.02 -9.83
C PRO A 238 14.38 13.15 -10.83
N LEU A 239 14.89 14.35 -10.52
CA LEU A 239 14.77 15.48 -11.43
C LEU A 239 15.94 15.48 -12.43
N PRO A 240 15.68 15.48 -13.75
CA PRO A 240 16.71 15.70 -14.74
C PRO A 240 17.43 17.03 -14.51
N GLU A 241 18.72 17.09 -14.87
CA GLU A 241 19.53 18.32 -14.77
C GLU A 241 18.85 19.53 -15.43
N ALA A 242 18.14 19.31 -16.55
CA ALA A 242 17.39 20.36 -17.23
C ALA A 242 16.30 20.98 -16.35
N ASP A 243 15.59 20.17 -15.57
CA ASP A 243 14.53 20.65 -14.67
C ASP A 243 15.09 21.28 -13.40
N ILE A 244 16.20 20.74 -12.87
CA ILE A 244 16.96 21.37 -11.78
C ILE A 244 17.39 22.79 -12.20
N LYS A 245 17.90 22.95 -13.43
CA LYS A 245 18.26 24.26 -13.99
C LYS A 245 17.06 25.19 -14.22
N ARG A 246 15.90 24.65 -14.58
CA ARG A 246 14.66 25.42 -14.71
C ARG A 246 14.17 25.91 -13.36
N LEU A 247 14.16 25.07 -12.33
CA LEU A 247 13.84 25.45 -10.96
C LEU A 247 14.81 26.53 -10.45
N ALA A 248 16.11 26.39 -10.70
CA ALA A 248 17.12 27.40 -10.37
C ALA A 248 16.93 28.72 -11.14
N SER A 249 16.28 28.71 -12.31
CA SER A 249 15.90 29.94 -13.01
C SER A 249 14.66 30.62 -12.41
N GLY A 250 13.90 29.91 -11.56
CA GLY A 250 12.67 30.40 -10.94
C GLY A 250 11.38 29.94 -11.60
N VAL A 251 11.41 28.83 -12.35
CA VAL A 251 10.19 28.17 -12.83
C VAL A 251 9.47 27.54 -11.64
N ALA A 252 8.14 27.68 -11.59
CA ALA A 252 7.34 27.09 -10.52
C ALA A 252 7.46 25.55 -10.54
N PRO A 253 7.53 24.90 -9.36
CA PRO A 253 7.55 23.44 -9.20
C PRO A 253 6.50 22.66 -9.99
N THR A 254 5.30 23.20 -10.18
CA THR A 254 4.24 22.53 -10.96
C THR A 254 4.47 22.54 -12.47
N ALA A 255 5.25 23.49 -12.99
CA ALA A 255 5.44 23.68 -14.43
C ALA A 255 6.55 22.80 -15.03
N ILE A 256 7.12 21.87 -14.27
CA ILE A 256 8.18 20.96 -14.73
C ILE A 256 7.67 19.57 -15.13
N LEU A 257 6.38 19.26 -14.93
CA LEU A 257 5.71 18.07 -15.46
C LEU A 257 5.40 18.28 -16.95
N ASP A 258 5.75 17.30 -17.79
CA ASP A 258 5.96 17.38 -19.25
C ASP A 258 4.76 17.91 -20.09
N LEU A 259 5.05 18.61 -21.21
CA LEU A 259 4.11 19.45 -22.00
C LEU A 259 3.64 18.83 -23.34
N GLN A 260 3.63 17.50 -23.49
CA GLN A 260 2.98 16.89 -24.67
C GLN A 260 1.46 16.90 -24.51
N ASP A 261 0.79 17.56 -25.45
CA ASP A 261 -0.66 17.69 -25.60
C ASP A 261 -0.94 17.49 -27.10
N THR A 262 -1.13 16.23 -27.49
CA THR A 262 -1.12 15.74 -28.87
C THR A 262 -2.41 16.08 -29.60
N ASP A 263 -3.55 16.12 -28.91
CA ASP A 263 -4.84 16.49 -29.45
C ASP A 263 -5.21 17.97 -29.22
N GLY A 264 -4.40 18.69 -28.43
CA GLY A 264 -4.35 20.14 -28.35
C GLY A 264 -5.44 20.73 -27.48
N ASP A 265 -5.88 20.00 -26.47
CA ASP A 265 -7.00 20.36 -25.61
C ASP A 265 -6.58 20.93 -24.24
N SER A 266 -5.29 21.13 -24.03
CA SER A 266 -4.66 21.63 -22.79
C SER A 266 -4.66 20.66 -21.61
N LEU A 267 -4.96 19.38 -21.85
CA LEU A 267 -4.63 18.28 -20.95
C LEU A 267 -3.30 17.64 -21.40
N PRO A 268 -2.43 17.17 -20.48
CA PRO A 268 -1.21 16.47 -20.85
C PRO A 268 -1.48 15.02 -21.27
N ASP A 269 -0.87 14.59 -22.39
CA ASP A 269 -0.89 13.22 -22.89
C ASP A 269 -0.56 12.17 -21.81
N SER A 270 0.37 12.52 -20.92
CA SER A 270 0.83 11.64 -19.84
C SER A 270 -0.25 11.39 -18.79
N TRP A 271 -1.11 12.37 -18.56
CA TRP A 271 -2.24 12.25 -17.64
C TRP A 271 -3.40 11.52 -18.31
N GLU A 272 -3.73 11.86 -19.56
CA GLU A 272 -4.84 11.21 -20.28
C GLU A 272 -4.60 9.72 -20.52
N ARG A 273 -3.35 9.33 -20.80
CA ARG A 273 -2.98 7.91 -20.97
C ARG A 273 -3.09 7.08 -19.70
N LEU A 274 -3.19 7.71 -18.53
CA LEU A 274 -3.42 7.00 -17.27
C LEU A 274 -4.80 6.32 -17.29
N TYR A 275 -5.80 7.00 -17.87
CA TYR A 275 -7.19 6.55 -17.90
C TYR A 275 -7.58 5.95 -19.25
N PHE A 276 -7.03 6.48 -20.35
CA PHE A 276 -7.31 6.04 -21.71
C PHE A 276 -6.01 5.81 -22.52
N PRO A 277 -5.35 4.66 -22.34
CA PRO A 277 -4.01 4.40 -22.89
C PRO A 277 -3.87 4.55 -24.40
N THR A 278 -4.97 4.41 -25.15
CA THR A 278 -4.98 4.42 -26.62
C THR A 278 -5.77 5.58 -27.24
N ASP A 279 -6.46 6.40 -26.44
CA ASP A 279 -7.38 7.42 -26.93
C ASP A 279 -7.32 8.67 -26.05
N LEU A 280 -6.48 9.62 -26.47
CA LEU A 280 -6.29 10.89 -25.77
C LEU A 280 -7.57 11.74 -25.77
N THR A 281 -8.41 11.61 -26.80
CA THR A 281 -9.59 12.46 -27.02
C THR A 281 -10.78 12.21 -26.08
N LYS A 282 -10.58 11.36 -25.07
CA LYS A 282 -11.63 10.90 -24.15
C LYS A 282 -11.88 11.88 -23.03
N LEU A 283 -10.80 12.36 -22.43
CA LEU A 283 -10.83 13.49 -21.52
C LEU A 283 -10.71 14.74 -22.37
N ALA A 284 -11.32 15.83 -21.91
CA ALA A 284 -11.15 17.11 -22.57
C ALA A 284 -11.32 18.28 -21.63
N SER A 285 -10.50 19.32 -21.81
CA SER A 285 -10.61 20.54 -21.02
C SER A 285 -12.02 21.15 -21.08
N GLY A 286 -12.69 21.18 -19.93
CA GLY A 286 -14.05 21.71 -19.78
C GLY A 286 -15.17 20.72 -20.15
N GLN A 287 -14.83 19.46 -20.45
CA GLN A 287 -15.73 18.33 -20.26
C GLN A 287 -15.64 17.87 -18.80
N ASP A 288 -16.56 16.98 -18.43
CA ASP A 288 -16.77 16.41 -17.10
C ASP A 288 -17.17 14.95 -17.40
N PHE A 289 -16.15 14.08 -17.49
CA PHE A 289 -16.28 12.75 -18.06
C PHE A 289 -17.19 11.84 -17.21
N ASP A 290 -17.05 11.90 -15.89
CA ASP A 290 -17.79 11.09 -14.93
C ASP A 290 -19.09 11.75 -14.41
N ASN A 291 -19.33 13.02 -14.74
CA ASN A 291 -20.52 13.81 -14.43
C ASN A 291 -20.72 14.05 -12.92
N ASP A 292 -19.64 14.36 -12.23
CA ASP A 292 -19.62 14.67 -10.82
C ASP A 292 -19.79 16.19 -10.54
N GLY A 293 -19.56 17.03 -11.55
CA GLY A 293 -19.62 18.48 -11.50
C GLY A 293 -18.25 19.18 -11.48
N LEU A 294 -17.15 18.42 -11.54
CA LEU A 294 -15.77 18.86 -11.63
C LEU A 294 -15.24 18.58 -13.06
N PRO A 295 -14.91 19.61 -13.85
CA PRO A 295 -14.41 19.37 -15.20
C PRO A 295 -13.04 18.68 -15.23
N ASP A 296 -12.73 17.85 -16.21
CA ASP A 296 -11.48 17.07 -16.37
C ASP A 296 -10.21 17.92 -16.15
N GLN A 297 -10.21 19.18 -16.59
CA GLN A 297 -9.10 20.11 -16.37
C GLN A 297 -8.92 20.50 -14.89
N MET A 298 -10.02 20.66 -14.16
CA MET A 298 -10.02 20.88 -12.72
C MET A 298 -9.64 19.61 -11.98
N GLU A 299 -10.00 18.44 -12.47
CA GLU A 299 -9.59 17.16 -11.89
C GLU A 299 -8.08 16.97 -11.97
N LEU A 300 -7.48 17.26 -13.13
CA LEU A 300 -6.02 17.35 -13.26
C LEU A 300 -5.38 18.34 -12.26
N GLN A 301 -6.05 19.46 -11.97
CA GLN A 301 -5.53 20.48 -11.03
C GLN A 301 -5.73 20.11 -9.57
N ARG A 302 -6.78 19.35 -9.26
CA ARG A 302 -7.15 18.90 -7.91
C ARG A 302 -6.67 17.49 -7.61
N TYR A 303 -6.11 16.81 -8.61
CA TYR A 303 -5.60 15.44 -8.56
C TYR A 303 -6.68 14.39 -8.26
N THR A 304 -7.93 14.65 -8.68
CA THR A 304 -9.04 13.71 -8.60
C THR A 304 -9.09 12.82 -9.84
N ASP A 305 -9.78 11.69 -9.76
CA ASP A 305 -9.87 10.69 -10.82
C ASP A 305 -11.00 11.04 -11.82
N PRO A 306 -10.68 11.46 -13.06
CA PRO A 306 -11.64 11.85 -14.09
C PRO A 306 -12.55 10.74 -14.61
N VAL A 307 -12.38 9.50 -14.14
CA VAL A 307 -13.31 8.41 -14.45
C VAL A 307 -14.08 7.91 -13.22
N ASN A 308 -13.88 8.53 -12.05
CA ASN A 308 -14.51 8.16 -10.79
C ASN A 308 -15.10 9.39 -10.08
N PRO A 309 -16.44 9.52 -10.01
CA PRO A 309 -17.11 10.73 -9.53
C PRO A 309 -17.02 11.00 -8.01
N ASP A 310 -16.31 10.15 -7.27
CA ASP A 310 -16.09 10.19 -5.83
C ASP A 310 -14.71 9.55 -5.58
N THR A 311 -13.66 10.35 -5.65
CA THR A 311 -12.27 9.86 -5.70
C THR A 311 -11.85 9.18 -4.41
N ASP A 312 -12.33 9.63 -3.25
CA ASP A 312 -11.95 9.09 -1.94
C ASP A 312 -13.01 8.16 -1.31
N GLY A 313 -14.15 7.98 -1.97
CA GLY A 313 -15.15 6.96 -1.66
C GLY A 313 -15.92 7.27 -0.38
N ASP A 314 -16.15 8.55 -0.11
CA ASP A 314 -16.74 9.03 1.14
C ASP A 314 -18.24 9.34 1.04
N GLY A 315 -18.79 9.28 -0.18
CA GLY A 315 -20.19 9.53 -0.51
C GLY A 315 -20.46 10.96 -1.00
N LEU A 316 -19.48 11.86 -0.99
CA LEU A 316 -19.49 13.14 -1.68
C LEU A 316 -18.90 12.97 -3.09
N LYS A 317 -19.22 13.93 -3.95
CA LYS A 317 -18.64 13.99 -5.30
C LYS A 317 -17.51 14.99 -5.32
N ASP A 318 -16.45 14.75 -6.08
CA ASP A 318 -15.29 15.66 -6.11
C ASP A 318 -15.69 17.12 -6.45
N GLY A 319 -16.71 17.28 -7.29
CA GLY A 319 -17.30 18.56 -7.68
C GLY A 319 -17.95 19.35 -6.54
N VAL A 320 -18.42 18.71 -5.47
CA VAL A 320 -18.95 19.40 -4.27
C VAL A 320 -17.86 19.74 -3.26
N GLU A 321 -16.70 19.08 -3.37
CA GLU A 321 -15.59 19.16 -2.43
C GLU A 321 -14.51 20.12 -2.93
N THR A 322 -14.59 21.35 -2.44
CA THR A 322 -13.78 22.45 -3.00
C THR A 322 -12.43 22.67 -2.32
N ASN A 323 -12.12 21.90 -1.27
CA ASN A 323 -10.91 22.00 -0.46
C ASN A 323 -10.62 23.44 0.02
N LYS A 324 -11.68 24.20 0.33
CA LYS A 324 -11.58 25.57 0.88
C LYS A 324 -11.34 25.58 2.39
N GLY A 325 -11.53 24.43 3.07
CA GLY A 325 -11.43 24.31 4.52
C GLY A 325 -12.58 24.98 5.28
N THR A 326 -13.69 25.28 4.59
CA THR A 326 -14.89 25.85 5.21
C THR A 326 -16.13 25.36 4.50
N PHE A 327 -17.07 24.82 5.27
CA PHE A 327 -18.38 24.42 4.75
C PHE A 327 -19.22 25.63 4.33
N THR A 328 -19.52 25.72 3.03
CA THR A 328 -20.35 26.79 2.48
C THR A 328 -21.79 26.31 2.24
N SER A 329 -21.97 25.11 1.70
CA SER A 329 -23.27 24.48 1.44
C SER A 329 -23.11 23.00 1.10
N ALA A 330 -24.21 22.24 0.97
CA ALA A 330 -24.18 20.85 0.52
C ALA A 330 -23.69 20.65 -0.93
N THR A 331 -23.50 21.72 -1.72
CA THR A 331 -22.89 21.66 -3.06
C THR A 331 -21.52 22.34 -3.10
N ASP A 332 -20.98 22.71 -1.93
CA ASP A 332 -19.69 23.35 -1.72
C ASP A 332 -19.31 23.12 -0.25
N THR A 333 -19.00 21.86 0.07
CA THR A 333 -18.73 21.37 1.44
C THR A 333 -17.38 21.87 1.95
N GLY A 334 -16.50 22.27 1.04
CA GLY A 334 -15.16 22.77 1.35
C GLY A 334 -14.21 21.71 1.87
N THR A 335 -14.65 20.45 1.95
CA THR A 335 -13.90 19.22 2.27
C THR A 335 -12.94 18.86 1.15
N ASN A 336 -12.05 17.91 1.40
CA ASN A 336 -10.96 17.57 0.50
C ASN A 336 -11.28 16.30 -0.30
N PRO A 337 -11.42 16.36 -1.64
CA PRO A 337 -11.84 15.22 -2.48
C PRO A 337 -10.83 14.07 -2.60
N LEU A 338 -9.77 14.09 -1.80
CA LEU A 338 -8.73 13.06 -1.76
C LEU A 338 -8.59 12.47 -0.35
N LYS A 339 -9.48 12.84 0.56
CA LYS A 339 -9.46 12.48 1.97
C LYS A 339 -10.89 12.43 2.47
N GLY A 340 -11.48 11.24 2.42
CA GLY A 340 -12.88 11.02 2.81
C GLY A 340 -13.22 11.21 4.29
N ASP A 341 -12.32 11.78 5.09
CA ASP A 341 -12.53 12.24 6.48
C ASP A 341 -11.62 13.47 6.64
N THR A 342 -12.13 14.66 6.34
CA THR A 342 -11.33 15.89 6.21
C THR A 342 -10.70 16.30 7.54
N ASP A 343 -11.39 16.16 8.66
CA ASP A 343 -10.90 16.59 9.98
C ASP A 343 -10.28 15.49 10.85
N GLY A 344 -10.36 14.23 10.42
CA GLY A 344 -9.67 13.08 10.97
C GLY A 344 -10.28 12.56 12.27
N ASP A 345 -11.60 12.64 12.40
CA ASP A 345 -12.31 12.31 13.63
C ASP A 345 -12.93 10.90 13.65
N GLY A 346 -12.91 10.23 12.50
CA GLY A 346 -13.46 8.90 12.28
C GLY A 346 -14.82 8.86 11.57
N LEU A 347 -15.41 10.02 11.23
CA LEU A 347 -16.58 10.13 10.35
C LEU A 347 -16.14 10.45 8.92
N LYS A 348 -16.87 9.91 7.94
CA LYS A 348 -16.67 10.30 6.54
C LYS A 348 -17.30 11.68 6.28
N ASP A 349 -16.73 12.53 5.42
CA ASP A 349 -17.29 13.87 5.21
C ASP A 349 -18.72 13.81 4.65
N GLY A 350 -19.03 12.78 3.86
CA GLY A 350 -20.37 12.48 3.35
C GLY A 350 -21.48 12.35 4.41
N VAL A 351 -21.16 11.96 5.64
CA VAL A 351 -22.15 11.86 6.74
C VAL A 351 -22.29 13.14 7.55
N GLU A 352 -21.37 14.09 7.39
CA GLU A 352 -21.23 15.31 8.19
C GLU A 352 -21.89 16.53 7.57
N THR A 353 -23.20 16.61 7.72
CA THR A 353 -24.02 17.57 6.95
C THR A 353 -23.98 19.02 7.45
N ASN A 354 -23.23 19.32 8.52
CA ASN A 354 -23.10 20.63 9.16
C ASN A 354 -24.45 21.32 9.46
N LYS A 355 -25.48 20.54 9.80
CA LYS A 355 -26.80 21.05 10.19
C LYS A 355 -26.84 21.55 11.63
N GLY A 356 -25.85 21.18 12.46
CA GLY A 356 -25.81 21.46 13.90
C GLY A 356 -26.88 20.71 14.68
N THR A 357 -27.37 19.59 14.16
CA THR A 357 -28.37 18.74 14.83
C THR A 357 -28.14 17.29 14.41
N PHE A 358 -27.77 16.45 15.38
CA PHE A 358 -27.64 15.01 15.17
C PHE A 358 -28.98 14.37 14.78
N THR A 359 -29.00 13.72 13.62
CA THR A 359 -30.17 13.02 13.08
C THR A 359 -29.98 11.50 13.12
N SER A 360 -28.84 11.00 12.63
CA SER A 360 -28.43 9.59 12.63
C SER A 360 -26.92 9.47 12.39
N ALA A 361 -26.35 8.27 12.48
CA ALA A 361 -24.94 8.03 12.15
C ALA A 361 -24.57 8.36 10.68
N THR A 362 -25.56 8.32 9.77
CA THR A 362 -25.41 8.70 8.35
C THR A 362 -25.80 10.15 8.04
N ASP A 363 -26.21 10.92 9.07
CA ASP A 363 -26.53 12.35 9.01
C ASP A 363 -26.27 12.94 10.39
N THR A 364 -24.99 13.05 10.73
CA THR A 364 -24.52 13.39 12.07
C THR A 364 -24.79 14.85 12.41
N GLY A 365 -24.96 15.69 11.38
CA GLY A 365 -25.13 17.13 11.52
C GLY A 365 -23.90 17.84 12.10
N THR A 366 -22.79 17.12 12.24
CA THR A 366 -21.47 17.61 12.66
C THR A 366 -20.82 18.36 11.51
N ASN A 367 -19.75 19.10 11.81
CA ASN A 367 -19.06 19.91 10.84
C ASN A 367 -17.76 19.23 10.40
N PRO A 368 -17.60 18.89 9.10
CA PRO A 368 -16.47 18.10 8.59
C PRO A 368 -15.12 18.83 8.57
N HIS A 369 -15.03 19.94 9.28
CA HIS A 369 -13.81 20.74 9.44
C HIS A 369 -13.43 20.87 10.92
N THR A 370 -14.17 20.21 11.81
CA THR A 370 -14.01 20.28 13.25
C THR A 370 -14.30 18.93 13.89
N ALA A 371 -13.23 18.20 14.20
CA ALA A 371 -13.27 16.89 14.82
C ALA A 371 -14.01 16.78 16.17
N ASP A 372 -14.47 17.90 16.75
CA ASP A 372 -15.26 17.99 17.99
C ASP A 372 -16.19 19.20 17.81
N THR A 373 -17.38 18.95 17.28
CA THR A 373 -18.34 19.98 16.84
C THR A 373 -18.91 20.75 18.03
N ASP A 374 -19.15 20.09 19.16
CA ASP A 374 -19.79 20.68 20.33
C ASP A 374 -18.83 21.14 21.44
N THR A 375 -17.54 20.86 21.28
CA THR A 375 -16.40 21.32 22.08
C THR A 375 -16.34 20.75 23.49
N ASP A 376 -16.77 19.51 23.68
CA ASP A 376 -16.71 18.81 24.97
C ASP A 376 -15.43 17.97 25.19
N ASN A 377 -14.51 17.97 24.22
CA ASN A 377 -13.27 17.19 24.14
C ASN A 377 -13.46 15.70 23.88
N ILE A 378 -14.59 15.31 23.28
CA ILE A 378 -14.79 14.02 22.64
C ILE A 378 -14.96 14.30 21.15
N ARG A 379 -14.35 13.45 20.31
CA ARG A 379 -14.48 13.63 18.85
C ARG A 379 -15.84 13.14 18.37
N ASP A 380 -16.39 13.76 17.33
CA ASP A 380 -17.74 13.45 16.88
C ASP A 380 -17.85 11.97 16.46
N GLY A 381 -16.85 11.43 15.75
CA GLY A 381 -16.78 10.01 15.42
C GLY A 381 -16.78 9.06 16.62
N LEU A 382 -16.12 9.42 17.72
CA LEU A 382 -16.18 8.63 18.96
C LEU A 382 -17.56 8.73 19.62
N GLU A 383 -18.18 9.90 19.59
CA GLU A 383 -19.52 10.09 20.11
C GLU A 383 -20.56 9.27 19.37
N VAL A 384 -20.54 9.29 18.04
CA VAL A 384 -21.41 8.46 17.20
C VAL A 384 -21.17 6.98 17.48
N LEU A 385 -19.90 6.55 17.52
CA LEU A 385 -19.51 5.16 17.78
C LEU A 385 -20.01 4.66 19.15
N TYR A 386 -20.01 5.52 20.16
CA TYR A 386 -20.47 5.18 21.52
C TYR A 386 -21.91 5.64 21.83
N GLY A 387 -22.65 6.14 20.84
CA GLY A 387 -24.07 6.45 20.94
C GLY A 387 -24.41 7.71 21.74
N SER A 388 -23.51 8.69 21.79
CA SER A 388 -23.81 10.06 22.26
C SER A 388 -24.11 11.00 21.09
N ASN A 389 -24.48 12.25 21.40
CA ASN A 389 -24.94 13.20 20.40
C ASN A 389 -23.83 14.22 20.18
N PRO A 390 -23.13 14.16 19.04
CA PRO A 390 -21.93 14.96 18.77
C PRO A 390 -22.18 16.46 18.55
N THR A 391 -23.44 16.89 18.65
CA THR A 391 -23.82 18.30 18.51
C THR A 391 -24.31 18.88 19.84
N ASN A 392 -24.14 18.15 20.94
CA ASN A 392 -24.64 18.50 22.27
C ASN A 392 -23.69 18.08 23.39
N LYS A 393 -22.84 19.03 23.81
CA LYS A 393 -21.84 18.92 24.89
C LYS A 393 -22.29 18.41 26.27
N ASP A 394 -23.61 18.24 26.48
CA ASP A 394 -24.18 17.67 27.70
C ASP A 394 -24.51 16.16 27.53
N SER A 395 -24.34 15.63 26.32
CA SER A 395 -24.59 14.24 25.92
C SER A 395 -23.25 13.53 25.72
N THR A 396 -22.74 12.88 26.77
CA THR A 396 -21.46 12.17 26.68
C THR A 396 -21.67 10.66 26.52
N PRO A 397 -20.71 9.91 25.91
CA PRO A 397 -20.73 8.45 25.76
C PRO A 397 -20.85 7.63 27.05
N ILE A 398 -20.66 8.27 28.21
CA ILE A 398 -20.58 7.57 29.49
C ILE A 398 -21.88 7.70 30.24
N LEU A 399 -22.70 6.67 30.10
CA LEU A 399 -23.83 6.42 30.98
C LEU A 399 -23.25 6.02 32.35
N THR A 400 -23.38 6.90 33.34
CA THR A 400 -22.88 6.74 34.73
C THR A 400 -23.32 5.45 35.47
N ASN A 401 -24.09 4.56 34.84
CA ASN A 401 -24.58 3.30 35.41
C ASN A 401 -24.37 2.06 34.50
N VAL A 402 -23.64 2.16 33.39
CA VAL A 402 -23.39 1.03 32.47
C VAL A 402 -21.90 0.87 32.17
N PRO A 403 -21.35 -0.36 32.15
CA PRO A 403 -20.01 -0.63 31.65
C PRO A 403 -19.83 -0.24 30.18
N THR A 404 -19.30 0.95 29.88
CA THR A 404 -18.90 1.36 28.52
C THR A 404 -17.57 0.69 28.16
N LEU A 405 -17.59 -0.34 27.31
CA LEU A 405 -16.38 -1.00 26.79
C LEU A 405 -15.78 -0.18 25.64
N LEU A 406 -14.54 0.29 25.82
CA LEU A 406 -13.84 1.14 24.85
C LEU A 406 -12.96 0.35 23.87
N ALA A 407 -12.30 -0.71 24.33
CA ALA A 407 -11.47 -1.55 23.49
C ALA A 407 -11.34 -2.96 24.07
N TYR A 408 -11.22 -3.98 23.22
CA TYR A 408 -11.07 -5.36 23.65
C TYR A 408 -10.24 -6.21 22.69
N TRP A 409 -9.07 -6.64 23.16
CA TRP A 409 -8.22 -7.64 22.50
C TRP A 409 -8.40 -8.99 23.18
N ASN A 410 -9.04 -9.92 22.46
CA ASN A 410 -9.22 -11.30 22.91
C ASN A 410 -8.02 -12.22 22.56
N PHE A 411 -7.13 -11.77 21.67
CA PHE A 411 -5.96 -12.49 21.16
C PHE A 411 -6.23 -13.86 20.50
N ASN A 412 -7.44 -14.10 20.00
CA ASN A 412 -7.86 -15.37 19.41
C ASN A 412 -7.65 -15.45 17.89
N ASP A 413 -7.65 -14.31 17.20
CA ASP A 413 -7.37 -14.24 15.78
C ASP A 413 -5.87 -14.15 15.53
N SER A 414 -5.31 -15.13 14.83
CA SER A 414 -3.89 -15.20 14.47
C SER A 414 -3.67 -15.17 12.97
N ALA A 415 -4.61 -14.64 12.19
CA ALA A 415 -4.49 -14.53 10.73
C ALA A 415 -3.30 -13.66 10.32
N ASP A 416 -3.13 -12.51 10.97
CA ASP A 416 -1.94 -11.66 10.86
C ASP A 416 -1.03 -11.87 12.10
N PRO A 417 0.14 -12.51 11.96
CA PRO A 417 1.04 -12.77 13.09
C PRO A 417 1.77 -11.52 13.60
N GLU A 418 1.71 -10.39 12.88
CA GLU A 418 2.38 -9.14 13.24
C GLU A 418 1.43 -8.12 13.89
N LYS A 419 0.13 -8.43 13.96
CA LYS A 419 -0.88 -7.51 14.48
C LYS A 419 -1.89 -8.22 15.38
N ALA A 420 -2.49 -7.47 16.28
CA ALA A 420 -3.71 -7.87 16.97
C ALA A 420 -4.74 -6.75 16.84
N VAL A 421 -5.93 -7.08 16.37
CA VAL A 421 -7.00 -6.09 16.15
C VAL A 421 -7.98 -6.17 17.31
N ASP A 422 -8.34 -5.02 17.87
CA ASP A 422 -9.39 -4.96 18.87
C ASP A 422 -10.76 -5.22 18.22
N SER A 423 -11.63 -5.93 18.94
CA SER A 423 -12.93 -6.39 18.43
C SER A 423 -14.07 -5.38 18.56
N ARG A 424 -13.80 -4.15 19.04
CA ARG A 424 -14.82 -3.10 19.20
C ARG A 424 -14.66 -1.97 18.21
N ILE A 425 -13.47 -1.39 18.12
CA ILE A 425 -13.23 -0.18 17.32
C ILE A 425 -12.21 -0.41 16.21
N GLY A 426 -11.72 -1.64 16.03
CA GLY A 426 -10.71 -1.97 15.03
C GLY A 426 -9.31 -1.47 15.37
N ALA A 427 -9.04 -1.06 16.62
CA ALA A 427 -7.75 -0.54 17.02
C ALA A 427 -6.65 -1.61 16.84
N VAL A 428 -5.70 -1.31 15.95
CA VAL A 428 -4.62 -2.22 15.59
C VAL A 428 -3.46 -2.07 16.57
N GLY A 429 -3.15 -3.15 17.28
CA GLY A 429 -1.92 -3.31 18.03
C GLY A 429 -0.83 -3.92 17.14
N VAL A 430 0.23 -3.17 16.87
CA VAL A 430 1.41 -3.65 16.14
C VAL A 430 2.30 -4.44 17.09
N LEU A 431 2.53 -5.71 16.77
CA LEU A 431 3.37 -6.61 17.55
C LEU A 431 4.83 -6.39 17.16
N ASN A 432 5.71 -6.24 18.13
CA ASN A 432 7.15 -6.32 17.85
C ASN A 432 7.57 -7.80 17.73
N PRO A 433 8.69 -8.12 17.03
CA PRO A 433 8.98 -9.50 16.58
C PRO A 433 9.12 -10.58 17.67
N ALA A 434 9.13 -10.22 18.95
CA ALA A 434 9.17 -11.16 20.06
C ALA A 434 7.79 -11.47 20.67
N ALA A 435 6.75 -10.72 20.31
CA ALA A 435 5.38 -10.94 20.75
C ALA A 435 4.71 -11.95 19.79
N VAL A 436 4.13 -13.02 20.33
CA VAL A 436 3.56 -14.10 19.53
C VAL A 436 2.28 -14.65 20.13
N TYR A 437 1.33 -15.03 19.27
CA TYR A 437 0.16 -15.80 19.66
C TYR A 437 0.57 -17.16 20.25
N THR A 438 -0.05 -17.54 21.36
CA THR A 438 0.17 -18.86 21.94
C THR A 438 -0.55 -19.96 21.14
N GLU A 439 -0.24 -21.23 21.43
CA GLU A 439 -0.97 -22.35 20.83
C GLU A 439 -2.47 -22.30 21.18
N ASP A 440 -3.31 -22.85 20.32
CA ASP A 440 -4.74 -22.96 20.59
C ASP A 440 -5.02 -23.71 21.90
N ALA A 441 -6.08 -23.31 22.61
CA ALA A 441 -6.50 -23.80 23.92
C ALA A 441 -5.50 -23.59 25.06
N THR A 442 -4.62 -22.58 24.94
CA THR A 442 -3.68 -22.19 26.01
C THR A 442 -3.99 -20.84 26.64
N GLY A 443 -4.97 -20.11 26.08
CA GLY A 443 -5.61 -18.97 26.72
C GLY A 443 -6.24 -19.32 28.06
N PHE A 444 -6.74 -18.31 28.77
CA PHE A 444 -7.27 -18.44 30.12
C PHE A 444 -8.41 -19.46 30.19
N SER A 445 -9.36 -19.43 29.26
CA SER A 445 -10.51 -20.32 29.28
C SER A 445 -10.14 -21.76 28.92
N GLY A 446 -9.04 -21.96 28.20
CA GLY A 446 -8.49 -23.26 27.80
C GLY A 446 -9.38 -24.04 26.82
N LYS A 447 -10.27 -23.34 26.11
CA LYS A 447 -11.18 -23.91 25.10
C LYS A 447 -10.52 -23.91 23.72
N ALA A 448 -11.04 -24.71 22.78
CA ALA A 448 -10.63 -24.59 21.39
C ALA A 448 -11.04 -23.21 20.84
N GLY A 449 -10.15 -22.58 20.09
CA GLY A 449 -10.22 -21.20 19.64
C GLY A 449 -9.73 -20.16 20.65
N ASP A 450 -9.18 -20.58 21.80
CA ASP A 450 -8.76 -19.70 22.90
C ASP A 450 -7.23 -19.63 23.02
N ARG A 451 -6.66 -18.54 22.54
CA ARG A 451 -5.23 -18.23 22.56
C ARG A 451 -4.99 -17.05 23.51
N ALA A 452 -3.73 -16.81 23.82
CA ALA A 452 -3.25 -15.64 24.52
C ALA A 452 -2.11 -14.98 23.72
N MET A 453 -1.67 -13.81 24.18
CA MET A 453 -0.48 -13.16 23.64
C MET A 453 0.71 -13.36 24.58
N SER A 454 1.80 -13.93 24.05
CA SER A 454 3.08 -14.10 24.75
C SER A 454 3.98 -12.91 24.50
N PHE A 455 4.55 -12.35 25.57
CA PHE A 455 5.41 -11.16 25.53
C PHE A 455 6.85 -11.39 25.99
N THR A 456 7.34 -12.62 25.89
CA THR A 456 8.70 -12.98 26.34
C THR A 456 9.81 -12.24 25.56
N GLY A 457 11.00 -12.08 26.16
CA GLY A 457 12.17 -11.57 25.44
C GLY A 457 12.20 -10.06 25.18
N GLY A 458 11.43 -9.27 25.93
CA GLY A 458 11.34 -7.81 25.76
C GLY A 458 10.25 -7.37 24.79
N ALA A 459 9.29 -8.26 24.50
CA ALA A 459 8.19 -7.98 23.61
C ALA A 459 7.21 -6.95 24.17
N SER A 460 6.43 -6.36 23.27
CA SER A 460 5.34 -5.44 23.54
C SER A 460 4.44 -5.32 22.32
N MET A 461 3.18 -4.99 22.56
CA MET A 461 2.24 -4.58 21.52
C MET A 461 2.06 -3.07 21.61
N ASN A 462 2.19 -2.39 20.48
CA ASN A 462 2.04 -0.95 20.37
C ASN A 462 0.76 -0.56 19.65
N ILE A 463 -0.10 0.17 20.34
CA ILE A 463 -1.31 0.78 19.81
C ILE A 463 -0.99 2.27 19.60
N PRO A 464 -0.77 2.71 18.34
CA PRO A 464 -0.28 4.06 18.05
C PRO A 464 -1.34 5.16 18.21
N THR A 465 -2.61 4.78 18.32
CA THR A 465 -3.77 5.66 18.53
C THR A 465 -4.58 5.16 19.72
N ALA A 466 -4.55 5.89 20.84
CA ALA A 466 -5.25 5.53 22.08
C ALA A 466 -6.11 6.68 22.64
N ASP A 467 -6.60 7.54 21.77
CA ASP A 467 -7.49 8.66 22.07
C ASP A 467 -8.89 8.22 22.54
N PHE A 468 -9.33 7.01 22.19
CA PHE A 468 -10.53 6.39 22.77
C PHE A 468 -10.50 6.35 24.31
N LEU A 469 -9.32 6.38 24.94
CA LEU A 469 -9.18 6.49 26.40
C LEU A 469 -9.70 7.82 26.95
N ASN A 470 -9.68 8.88 26.14
CA ASN A 470 -10.13 10.21 26.53
C ASN A 470 -11.64 10.25 26.81
N VAL A 471 -12.42 9.34 26.21
CA VAL A 471 -13.83 9.13 26.55
C VAL A 471 -13.98 8.92 28.06
N GLY A 472 -13.29 7.92 28.62
CA GLY A 472 -13.27 7.64 30.07
C GLY A 472 -12.69 8.79 30.90
N SER A 473 -11.62 9.42 30.41
CA SER A 473 -10.97 10.52 31.11
C SER A 473 -11.85 11.75 31.27
N ASN A 474 -12.76 12.03 30.34
CA ASN A 474 -13.69 13.17 30.41
C ASN A 474 -14.63 13.11 31.63
N VAL A 475 -14.87 11.93 32.18
CA VAL A 475 -15.61 11.76 33.46
C VAL A 475 -14.71 11.32 34.62
N ASP A 476 -13.38 11.41 34.44
CA ASP A 476 -12.36 10.94 35.39
C ASP A 476 -12.53 9.47 35.79
N ALA A 477 -12.94 8.60 34.85
CA ALA A 477 -13.12 7.16 35.10
C ALA A 477 -12.53 6.27 34.00
N LEU A 478 -11.68 5.32 34.40
CA LEU A 478 -11.13 4.28 33.52
C LEU A 478 -10.94 2.98 34.30
N THR A 479 -11.28 1.86 33.67
CA THR A 479 -11.06 0.51 34.21
C THR A 479 -10.35 -0.37 33.18
N PHE A 480 -9.17 -0.88 33.52
CA PHE A 480 -8.43 -1.86 32.72
C PHE A 480 -8.59 -3.24 33.35
N SER A 481 -8.96 -4.24 32.57
CA SER A 481 -9.20 -5.61 33.00
C SER A 481 -8.49 -6.59 32.07
N PHE A 482 -7.73 -7.55 32.61
CA PHE A 482 -7.08 -8.58 31.81
C PHE A 482 -6.68 -9.78 32.66
N TRP A 483 -6.45 -10.91 31.99
CA TRP A 483 -5.79 -12.06 32.59
C TRP A 483 -4.29 -11.99 32.34
N GLN A 484 -3.49 -12.35 33.33
CA GLN A 484 -2.04 -12.42 33.19
C GLN A 484 -1.46 -13.61 33.96
N LYS A 485 -0.46 -14.27 33.37
CA LYS A 485 0.48 -15.17 34.06
C LYS A 485 1.92 -14.85 33.65
N LYS A 486 2.89 -15.18 34.49
CA LYS A 486 4.32 -14.88 34.27
C LYS A 486 5.21 -16.08 34.53
N ASN A 487 6.23 -16.23 33.70
CA ASN A 487 7.35 -17.16 33.88
C ASN A 487 8.42 -16.57 34.81
N GLY A 488 8.56 -15.24 34.79
CA GLY A 488 9.52 -14.48 35.60
C GLY A 488 9.00 -13.10 35.99
N ILE A 489 9.69 -12.44 36.92
CA ILE A 489 9.33 -11.10 37.40
C ILE A 489 10.42 -10.09 37.02
N PRO A 490 10.55 -9.72 35.74
CA PRO A 490 11.40 -8.62 35.34
C PRO A 490 10.80 -7.27 35.75
N SER A 491 11.61 -6.22 35.66
CA SER A 491 11.12 -4.84 35.67
C SER A 491 10.34 -4.58 34.38
N SER A 492 9.00 -4.66 34.47
CA SER A 492 8.10 -4.67 33.31
C SER A 492 6.83 -3.88 33.57
N SER A 493 6.13 -3.45 32.52
CA SER A 493 4.78 -2.88 32.62
C SER A 493 3.77 -3.80 31.92
N ALA A 494 2.65 -4.10 32.56
CA ALA A 494 1.57 -4.86 31.92
C ALA A 494 0.91 -4.01 30.85
N PHE A 495 0.73 -2.71 31.11
CA PHE A 495 0.34 -1.72 30.12
C PHE A 495 0.90 -0.33 30.46
N TRP A 496 0.95 0.55 29.46
CA TRP A 496 1.34 1.95 29.58
C TRP A 496 0.57 2.81 28.59
N ALA A 497 -0.35 3.64 29.08
CA ALA A 497 -1.05 4.65 28.28
C ALA A 497 -0.33 6.01 28.41
N TYR A 498 0.08 6.56 27.26
CA TYR A 498 0.86 7.78 27.15
C TYR A 498 -0.02 9.02 27.01
N SER A 499 0.32 10.07 27.76
CA SER A 499 -0.33 11.38 27.73
C SER A 499 0.74 12.49 27.80
N PRO A 500 0.78 13.43 26.85
CA PRO A 500 1.75 14.52 26.82
C PRO A 500 1.65 15.46 28.02
N SER A 501 0.44 15.69 28.54
CA SER A 501 0.20 16.51 29.73
C SER A 501 0.68 15.87 31.04
N SER A 502 0.96 14.56 31.04
CA SER A 502 1.40 13.83 32.22
C SER A 502 2.91 13.91 32.44
N GLY A 503 3.34 14.15 33.69
CA GLY A 503 4.75 14.07 34.07
C GLY A 503 5.30 12.64 34.10
N GLY A 504 6.61 12.47 34.37
CA GLY A 504 7.20 11.15 34.60
C GLY A 504 7.24 10.24 33.37
N ASP A 505 7.76 10.79 32.26
CA ASP A 505 7.84 10.16 30.93
C ASP A 505 6.46 9.93 30.30
N GLN A 506 5.61 10.97 30.31
CA GLN A 506 4.27 10.99 29.70
C GLN A 506 3.32 9.91 30.24
N ARG A 507 3.40 9.64 31.55
CA ARG A 507 2.70 8.52 32.16
C ARG A 507 1.27 8.88 32.53
N GLY A 508 0.35 8.65 31.62
CA GLY A 508 -1.06 8.92 31.86
C GLY A 508 -1.75 7.86 32.72
N PHE A 509 -1.65 6.58 32.34
CA PHE A 509 -2.26 5.45 33.07
C PHE A 509 -1.39 4.20 32.90
N GLN A 510 -0.82 3.67 33.99
CA GLN A 510 0.16 2.59 33.89
C GLN A 510 0.03 1.59 35.04
N ALA A 511 0.19 0.30 34.73
CA ALA A 511 0.31 -0.75 35.73
C ALA A 511 1.55 -1.62 35.56
N HIS A 512 2.22 -1.90 36.67
CA HIS A 512 3.27 -2.90 36.80
C HIS A 512 2.73 -4.11 37.57
N VAL A 513 2.74 -5.30 36.96
CA VAL A 513 2.12 -6.52 37.54
C VAL A 513 3.09 -7.71 37.54
N PRO A 514 3.76 -7.98 38.67
CA PRO A 514 4.37 -6.93 39.49
C PRO A 514 5.66 -6.44 38.81
N TYR A 515 6.27 -5.40 39.36
CA TYR A 515 7.62 -4.96 39.00
C TYR A 515 8.69 -5.91 39.55
N GLY A 516 9.96 -5.71 39.16
CA GLY A 516 11.09 -6.60 39.49
C GLY A 516 11.38 -6.82 40.98
N ASP A 517 10.74 -6.06 41.86
CA ASP A 517 10.81 -6.19 43.32
C ASP A 517 9.61 -6.96 43.93
N GLY A 518 8.66 -7.42 43.10
CA GLY A 518 7.44 -8.11 43.53
C GLY A 518 6.30 -7.18 43.97
N THR A 519 6.43 -5.87 43.74
CA THR A 519 5.41 -4.87 44.05
C THR A 519 4.55 -4.59 42.81
N ILE A 520 3.23 -4.56 42.99
CA ILE A 520 2.29 -4.01 42.02
C ILE A 520 2.29 -2.49 42.18
N TYR A 521 2.45 -1.78 41.07
CA TYR A 521 2.34 -0.32 41.02
C TYR A 521 1.24 0.05 40.03
N PHE A 522 0.41 1.01 40.41
CA PHE A 522 -0.63 1.59 39.60
C PHE A 522 -0.48 3.11 39.63
N ASP A 523 -0.07 3.68 38.52
CA ASP A 523 0.23 5.10 38.35
C ASP A 523 -0.83 5.77 37.47
N THR A 524 -1.29 6.96 37.86
CA THR A 524 -2.19 7.79 37.05
C THR A 524 -1.73 9.25 37.05
N ALA A 525 -1.76 9.90 35.88
CA ALA A 525 -1.39 11.30 35.66
C ALA A 525 0.00 11.67 36.20
N GLY A 526 0.97 10.77 36.04
CA GLY A 526 2.38 10.96 36.40
C GLY A 526 2.96 9.93 37.38
N CYS A 527 4.19 10.21 37.82
CA CYS A 527 4.98 9.41 38.77
C CYS A 527 5.97 10.33 39.54
N CYS A 528 6.53 10.01 40.70
CA CYS A 528 6.53 8.77 41.49
C CYS A 528 6.37 9.02 43.00
N ASN A 529 5.85 10.18 43.40
CA ASN A 529 5.75 10.57 44.80
C ASN A 529 4.37 11.19 45.07
N GLY A 530 3.67 10.72 46.10
CA GLY A 530 2.36 11.26 46.51
C GLY A 530 1.17 10.44 46.01
N ASP A 531 0.04 11.11 45.78
CA ASP A 531 -1.27 10.49 45.55
C ASP A 531 -1.42 9.82 44.16
N GLN A 532 -0.53 10.13 43.22
CA GLN A 532 -0.50 9.62 41.84
C GLN A 532 -0.24 8.11 41.73
N ARG A 533 0.37 7.49 42.75
CA ARG A 533 0.76 6.08 42.76
C ARG A 533 0.05 5.29 43.85
N LEU A 534 -0.63 4.22 43.46
CA LEU A 534 -1.09 3.16 44.36
C LEU A 534 -0.13 1.96 44.25
N GLN A 535 0.31 1.41 45.39
CA GLN A 535 1.28 0.31 45.38
C GLN A 535 1.04 -0.69 46.51
N GLY A 536 1.39 -1.95 46.25
CA GLY A 536 1.33 -3.03 47.24
C GLY A 536 1.74 -4.37 46.66
N SER A 537 1.84 -5.41 47.48
CA SER A 537 2.24 -6.75 47.02
C SER A 537 1.24 -7.79 47.52
N PRO A 538 0.86 -8.78 46.70
CA PRO A 538 0.02 -9.90 47.13
C PRO A 538 0.74 -10.87 48.08
N GLY A 539 2.05 -10.65 48.31
CA GLY A 539 2.86 -11.42 49.24
C GLY A 539 3.64 -12.56 48.58
N ALA A 540 4.63 -13.11 49.30
CA ALA A 540 5.60 -14.07 48.76
C ALA A 540 5.02 -15.47 48.41
N ALA A 541 3.75 -15.73 48.76
CA ALA A 541 3.06 -16.98 48.47
C ALA A 541 2.18 -16.92 47.20
N PHE A 542 2.13 -15.77 46.53
CA PHE A 542 1.37 -15.59 45.29
C PHE A 542 2.06 -16.32 44.13
N ASP A 543 1.30 -17.12 43.38
CA ASP A 543 1.81 -17.98 42.31
C ASP A 543 1.67 -17.31 40.95
N TRP A 544 2.71 -16.60 40.53
CA TRP A 544 2.72 -15.87 39.26
C TRP A 544 2.61 -16.76 38.02
N GLN A 545 2.83 -18.07 38.13
CA GLN A 545 2.74 -18.99 36.99
C GLN A 545 1.29 -19.41 36.67
N GLN A 546 0.33 -19.07 37.53
CA GLN A 546 -1.09 -19.27 37.28
C GLN A 546 -1.73 -18.04 36.64
N TRP A 547 -2.81 -18.27 35.90
CA TRP A 547 -3.66 -17.20 35.42
C TRP A 547 -4.33 -16.50 36.59
N HIS A 548 -4.12 -15.19 36.67
CA HIS A 548 -4.79 -14.30 37.61
C HIS A 548 -5.48 -13.18 36.85
N HIS A 549 -6.69 -12.83 37.28
CA HIS A 549 -7.44 -11.72 36.72
C HIS A 549 -7.09 -10.44 37.46
N PHE A 550 -6.69 -9.40 36.73
CA PHE A 550 -6.32 -8.12 37.29
C PHE A 550 -7.28 -7.04 36.81
N VAL A 551 -7.72 -6.17 37.74
CA VAL A 551 -8.46 -4.96 37.40
C VAL A 551 -7.80 -3.73 38.04
N PHE A 552 -7.52 -2.72 37.22
CA PHE A 552 -7.03 -1.41 37.62
C PHE A 552 -8.11 -0.38 37.35
N LEU A 553 -8.66 0.20 38.42
CA LEU A 553 -9.84 1.06 38.35
C LEU A 553 -9.53 2.42 38.94
N LYS A 554 -9.90 3.47 38.21
CA LYS A 554 -9.91 4.88 38.62
C LYS A 554 -11.34 5.40 38.46
N ASN A 555 -11.87 6.07 39.48
CA ASN A 555 -13.21 6.64 39.50
C ASN A 555 -13.23 7.94 40.29
N GLY A 556 -13.16 9.08 39.62
CA GLY A 556 -12.95 10.35 40.28
C GLY A 556 -11.72 10.25 41.20
N PRO A 557 -11.79 10.67 42.46
CA PRO A 557 -10.65 10.57 43.35
C PRO A 557 -10.29 9.13 43.77
N GLU A 558 -11.09 8.12 43.48
CA GLU A 558 -10.85 6.74 43.96
C GLU A 558 -9.96 5.95 43.01
N LYS A 559 -9.00 5.18 43.56
CA LYS A 559 -8.21 4.19 42.84
C LYS A 559 -8.34 2.85 43.52
N SER A 560 -8.38 1.78 42.74
CA SER A 560 -8.29 0.43 43.29
C SER A 560 -7.65 -0.58 42.35
N VAL A 561 -7.05 -1.60 42.95
CA VAL A 561 -6.53 -2.79 42.26
C VAL A 561 -7.30 -3.99 42.80
N TRP A 562 -7.79 -4.83 41.89
CA TRP A 562 -8.46 -6.08 42.20
C TRP A 562 -7.67 -7.24 41.60
N ILE A 563 -7.66 -8.35 42.33
CA ILE A 563 -7.09 -9.62 41.88
C ILE A 563 -8.15 -10.70 42.10
N ASP A 564 -8.43 -11.48 41.06
CA ASP A 564 -9.38 -12.60 41.07
C ASP A 564 -10.75 -12.23 41.69
N GLY A 565 -11.28 -11.08 41.28
CA GLY A 565 -12.60 -10.60 41.73
C GLY A 565 -12.61 -9.94 43.11
N SER A 566 -11.46 -9.82 43.78
CA SER A 566 -11.34 -9.26 45.14
C SER A 566 -10.48 -8.00 45.19
N GLN A 567 -10.95 -6.95 45.87
CA GLN A 567 -10.18 -5.70 46.02
C GLN A 567 -8.97 -5.94 46.93
N VAL A 568 -7.76 -5.65 46.44
CA VAL A 568 -6.51 -5.85 47.18
C VAL A 568 -5.83 -4.55 47.58
N LEU A 569 -6.01 -3.48 46.79
CA LEU A 569 -5.46 -2.15 47.06
C LEU A 569 -6.51 -1.08 46.79
N THR A 570 -6.49 -0.01 47.60
CA THR A 570 -7.31 1.18 47.35
C THR A 570 -6.63 2.43 47.91
N SER A 571 -6.87 3.57 47.27
CA SER A 571 -6.47 4.89 47.74
C SER A 571 -7.44 5.96 47.25
N ILE A 572 -7.39 7.13 47.90
CA ILE A 572 -8.09 8.34 47.45
C ILE A 572 -7.03 9.33 46.99
N ASP A 573 -7.07 9.72 45.72
CA ASP A 573 -6.25 10.73 45.06
C ASP A 573 -7.14 11.88 44.56
N PRO A 574 -7.39 12.91 45.40
CA PRO A 574 -8.23 14.04 45.05
C PRO A 574 -7.48 15.13 44.26
N GLN A 575 -6.23 14.92 43.87
CA GLN A 575 -5.37 15.95 43.27
C GLN A 575 -4.93 15.63 41.84
N SER A 576 -5.13 14.40 41.38
CA SER A 576 -4.69 13.95 40.06
C SER A 576 -5.87 13.33 39.29
N PRO A 577 -6.66 14.16 38.58
CA PRO A 577 -7.61 13.64 37.59
C PRO A 577 -6.85 12.97 36.43
N LEU A 578 -7.53 12.11 35.69
CA LEU A 578 -7.02 11.55 34.45
C LEU A 578 -6.70 12.67 33.43
N PRO A 579 -5.63 12.52 32.65
CA PRO A 579 -5.36 13.43 31.54
C PRO A 579 -6.35 13.20 30.39
N LEU A 580 -6.61 14.24 29.61
CA LEU A 580 -7.57 14.24 28.49
C LEU A 580 -6.89 14.10 27.11
N ASP A 581 -5.58 13.82 27.10
CA ASP A 581 -4.74 13.83 25.89
C ASP A 581 -3.97 12.50 25.73
N PHE A 582 -4.62 11.38 26.02
CA PHE A 582 -4.06 10.07 25.68
C PHE A 582 -3.92 9.93 24.16
N TYR A 583 -2.79 9.40 23.71
CA TYR A 583 -2.52 9.21 22.27
C TYR A 583 -1.95 7.84 21.90
N GLN A 584 -1.31 7.13 22.84
CA GLN A 584 -0.67 5.84 22.58
C GLN A 584 -0.86 4.88 23.76
N LEU A 585 -0.99 3.59 23.49
CA LEU A 585 -1.05 2.53 24.49
C LEU A 585 -0.02 1.43 24.15
N LEU A 586 0.78 1.03 25.14
CA LEU A 586 1.58 -0.19 25.08
C LEU A 586 0.97 -1.27 25.95
N ILE A 587 0.95 -2.50 25.46
CA ILE A 587 0.57 -3.70 26.22
C ILE A 587 1.78 -4.65 26.28
N GLY A 588 2.01 -5.25 27.45
CA GLY A 588 3.03 -6.27 27.65
C GLY A 588 4.48 -5.78 27.69
N ALA A 589 4.74 -4.48 27.83
CA ALA A 589 6.07 -3.88 27.75
C ALA A 589 7.11 -4.52 28.71
N GLY A 590 7.90 -5.44 28.16
CA GLY A 590 9.00 -6.12 28.84
C GLY A 590 8.57 -7.16 29.87
N ILE A 591 7.33 -7.64 29.82
CA ILE A 591 6.90 -8.73 30.71
C ILE A 591 7.59 -10.04 30.30
N ASP A 592 7.68 -11.01 31.21
CA ASP A 592 8.10 -12.38 30.90
C ASP A 592 6.92 -13.31 31.21
N GLY A 593 5.97 -13.36 30.28
CA GLY A 593 4.67 -13.97 30.51
C GLY A 593 3.67 -13.76 29.38
N GLU A 594 2.43 -14.08 29.67
CA GLU A 594 1.30 -14.06 28.74
C GLU A 594 0.18 -13.17 29.31
N ILE A 595 -0.51 -12.46 28.41
CA ILE A 595 -1.73 -11.70 28.71
C ILE A 595 -2.84 -12.24 27.83
N ASP A 596 -4.05 -12.28 28.39
CA ASP A 596 -5.25 -12.71 27.70
C ASP A 596 -6.46 -11.81 28.07
N ASP A 597 -7.46 -11.75 27.19
CA ASP A 597 -8.73 -11.02 27.39
C ASP A 597 -8.54 -9.57 27.90
N PHE A 598 -7.74 -8.77 27.18
CA PHE A 598 -7.42 -7.40 27.59
C PHE A 598 -8.53 -6.42 27.20
N ALA A 599 -9.26 -5.92 28.19
CA ALA A 599 -10.40 -5.03 28.03
C ALA A 599 -10.22 -3.71 28.76
N ILE A 600 -10.69 -2.63 28.15
CA ILE A 600 -10.67 -1.28 28.70
C ILE A 600 -12.10 -0.75 28.73
N PHE A 601 -12.53 -0.25 29.89
CA PHE A 601 -13.83 0.39 30.07
C PHE A 601 -13.66 1.86 30.41
N GLY A 602 -14.48 2.71 29.80
CA GLY A 602 -14.60 4.15 30.06
C GLY A 602 -15.42 4.48 31.31
N SER A 603 -15.76 3.46 32.10
CA SER A 603 -16.64 3.58 33.26
C SER A 603 -16.07 2.76 34.42
N PRO A 604 -16.42 3.10 35.67
CA PRO A 604 -16.02 2.30 36.80
C PRO A 604 -16.87 1.03 36.86
N LEU A 605 -16.22 -0.13 36.92
CA LEU A 605 -16.92 -1.39 37.11
C LEU A 605 -17.34 -1.58 38.59
N THR A 606 -18.53 -2.12 38.80
CA THR A 606 -18.99 -2.57 40.12
C THR A 606 -18.27 -3.83 40.56
N GLU A 607 -18.23 -4.08 41.87
CA GLU A 607 -17.68 -5.34 42.42
C GLU A 607 -18.32 -6.59 41.77
N SER A 608 -19.62 -6.56 41.50
CA SER A 608 -20.32 -7.67 40.87
C SER A 608 -19.88 -7.91 39.42
N GLU A 609 -19.57 -6.85 38.67
CA GLU A 609 -19.05 -6.95 37.30
C GLU A 609 -17.63 -7.49 37.30
N ILE A 610 -16.78 -6.98 38.20
CA ILE A 610 -15.40 -7.45 38.37
C ILE A 610 -15.37 -8.95 38.76
N GLN A 611 -16.26 -9.38 39.66
CA GLN A 611 -16.38 -10.81 40.02
C GLN A 611 -16.83 -11.69 38.86
N ARG A 612 -17.67 -11.17 37.96
CA ARG A 612 -18.09 -11.91 36.76
C ARG A 612 -16.96 -12.06 35.74
N LEU A 613 -16.18 -11.01 35.50
CA LEU A 613 -14.97 -11.09 34.66
C LEU A 613 -13.96 -12.08 35.23
N ALA A 614 -13.72 -12.04 36.54
CA ALA A 614 -12.86 -12.99 37.23
C ALA A 614 -13.38 -14.44 37.19
N ALA A 615 -14.68 -14.64 36.93
CA ALA A 615 -15.27 -15.96 36.70
C ALA A 615 -15.20 -16.41 35.23
N GLY A 616 -14.57 -15.63 34.35
CA GLY A 616 -14.41 -15.93 32.92
C GLY A 616 -15.58 -15.48 32.04
N GLN A 617 -16.41 -14.55 32.50
CA GLN A 617 -17.38 -13.90 31.62
C GLN A 617 -16.65 -12.97 30.63
N SER A 618 -16.98 -13.07 29.34
CA SER A 618 -16.34 -12.24 28.30
C SER A 618 -16.68 -10.75 28.47
N PRO A 619 -15.70 -9.83 28.35
CA PRO A 619 -15.89 -8.40 28.59
C PRO A 619 -17.06 -7.72 27.83
N PRO A 620 -17.30 -7.96 26.52
CA PRO A 620 -18.42 -7.37 25.78
C PRO A 620 -19.80 -7.67 26.38
N SER A 621 -19.95 -8.80 27.07
CA SER A 621 -21.24 -9.21 27.66
C SER A 621 -21.61 -8.43 28.94
N LEU A 622 -20.75 -7.55 29.45
CA LEU A 622 -21.06 -6.68 30.59
C LEU A 622 -21.87 -5.43 30.23
N SER A 623 -21.80 -4.97 28.97
CA SER A 623 -22.43 -3.74 28.49
C SER A 623 -23.94 -3.87 28.22
N ASN A 624 -24.48 -5.10 28.17
CA ASN A 624 -25.86 -5.43 27.77
C ASN A 624 -26.88 -5.51 28.94
N LYS A 625 -26.91 -4.55 29.87
CA LYS A 625 -27.80 -4.66 31.06
C LYS A 625 -29.03 -3.74 31.08
N ASP A 626 -28.99 -2.59 30.41
CA ASP A 626 -30.18 -1.74 30.26
C ASP A 626 -30.86 -2.08 28.93
N ASP A 627 -32.10 -2.56 29.04
CA ASP A 627 -33.02 -2.99 27.97
C ASP A 627 -34.41 -2.54 28.43
N THR A 628 -34.71 -1.27 28.17
CA THR A 628 -35.82 -0.50 28.75
C THR A 628 -37.16 -0.95 28.20
N ASP A 629 -37.22 -1.37 26.95
CA ASP A 629 -38.41 -1.93 26.32
C ASP A 629 -38.48 -3.46 26.38
N GLY A 630 -37.40 -4.12 26.83
CA GLY A 630 -37.38 -5.48 27.31
C GLY A 630 -37.35 -6.52 26.20
N ASP A 631 -36.76 -6.16 25.07
CA ASP A 631 -36.79 -6.97 23.87
C ASP A 631 -35.50 -7.77 23.62
N GLY A 632 -34.44 -7.51 24.40
CA GLY A 632 -33.15 -8.20 24.35
C GLY A 632 -32.06 -7.49 23.56
N LEU A 633 -32.33 -6.33 22.98
CA LEU A 633 -31.34 -5.37 22.53
C LEU A 633 -30.96 -4.46 23.70
N ALA A 634 -29.74 -3.91 23.66
CA ALA A 634 -29.28 -3.03 24.72
C ALA A 634 -29.62 -1.58 24.37
N ASP A 635 -30.19 -0.84 25.32
CA ASP A 635 -30.50 0.59 25.22
C ASP A 635 -29.35 1.41 24.62
N ALA A 636 -28.13 1.09 25.04
CA ALA A 636 -26.93 1.82 24.61
C ALA A 636 -26.67 1.62 23.11
N TRP A 637 -26.94 0.44 22.57
CA TRP A 637 -26.80 0.16 21.14
C TRP A 637 -27.96 0.77 20.34
N GLU A 638 -29.18 0.65 20.83
CA GLU A 638 -30.36 1.22 20.16
C GLU A 638 -30.30 2.73 20.05
N ARG A 639 -29.73 3.41 21.06
CA ARG A 639 -29.53 4.86 21.04
C ARG A 639 -28.52 5.36 20.01
N ILE A 640 -27.60 4.51 19.54
CA ILE A 640 -26.68 4.86 18.45
C ILE A 640 -27.48 5.24 17.21
N TYR A 641 -28.52 4.48 16.92
CA TYR A 641 -29.33 4.64 15.70
C TYR A 641 -30.61 5.45 15.97
N PHE A 642 -31.19 5.33 17.16
CA PHE A 642 -32.43 6.00 17.57
C PHE A 642 -32.32 6.62 18.97
N PRO A 643 -31.72 7.82 19.09
CA PRO A 643 -31.40 8.44 20.38
C PRO A 643 -32.60 8.68 21.33
N THR A 644 -33.82 8.72 20.79
CA THR A 644 -35.03 9.08 21.54
C THR A 644 -36.14 8.01 21.53
N ASP A 645 -35.96 6.92 20.78
CA ASP A 645 -36.97 5.88 20.60
C ASP A 645 -36.31 4.51 20.48
N LEU A 646 -36.20 3.82 21.62
CA LEU A 646 -35.58 2.50 21.70
C LEU A 646 -36.38 1.42 20.96
N THR A 647 -37.69 1.64 20.80
CA THR A 647 -38.61 0.65 20.19
C THR A 647 -38.49 0.48 18.68
N LYS A 648 -37.47 1.10 18.07
CA LYS A 648 -37.27 1.16 16.61
C LYS A 648 -36.54 -0.05 16.08
N LEU A 649 -35.46 -0.41 16.74
CA LEU A 649 -34.81 -1.69 16.55
C LEU A 649 -35.55 -2.70 17.40
N ALA A 650 -35.60 -3.93 16.94
CA ALA A 650 -36.18 -4.97 17.73
C ALA A 650 -35.49 -6.31 17.60
N THR A 651 -35.52 -7.13 18.64
CA THR A 651 -35.16 -8.54 18.49
C THR A 651 -36.12 -9.23 17.51
N GLY A 652 -35.58 -9.65 16.36
CA GLY A 652 -36.34 -10.18 15.22
C GLY A 652 -36.89 -9.11 14.27
N GLY A 653 -36.53 -7.84 14.47
CA GLY A 653 -36.63 -6.75 13.50
C GLY A 653 -35.54 -6.83 12.44
N ASP A 654 -35.69 -6.03 11.39
CA ASP A 654 -34.82 -5.86 10.22
C ASP A 654 -35.17 -4.45 9.69
N TYR A 655 -34.56 -3.45 10.32
CA TYR A 655 -35.01 -2.06 10.17
C TYR A 655 -34.73 -1.49 8.78
N ASP A 656 -33.56 -1.76 8.21
CA ASP A 656 -33.14 -1.28 6.90
C ASP A 656 -33.49 -2.22 5.72
N GLN A 657 -34.07 -3.39 6.01
CA GLN A 657 -34.64 -4.32 5.04
C GLN A 657 -33.59 -4.88 4.09
N ASP A 658 -32.43 -5.20 4.64
CA ASP A 658 -31.32 -5.82 3.93
C ASP A 658 -31.37 -7.37 4.02
N GLY A 659 -32.13 -7.89 4.99
CA GLY A 659 -32.33 -9.31 5.26
C GLY A 659 -31.51 -9.85 6.45
N LEU A 660 -30.68 -9.03 7.08
CA LEU A 660 -30.06 -9.25 8.38
C LEU A 660 -30.98 -8.68 9.48
N GLN A 661 -31.03 -9.33 10.63
CA GLN A 661 -31.91 -8.87 11.72
C GLN A 661 -31.13 -7.94 12.63
N ASP A 662 -31.77 -6.92 13.21
CA ASP A 662 -31.15 -5.94 14.12
C ASP A 662 -30.25 -6.59 15.19
N GLN A 663 -30.69 -7.70 15.80
CA GLN A 663 -29.89 -8.44 16.79
C GLN A 663 -28.64 -9.14 16.20
N LEU A 664 -28.75 -9.62 14.96
CA LEU A 664 -27.64 -10.23 14.23
C LEU A 664 -26.65 -9.17 13.77
N GLU A 665 -27.11 -7.97 13.42
CA GLU A 665 -26.25 -6.84 13.06
C GLU A 665 -25.37 -6.39 14.21
N LEU A 666 -25.92 -6.36 15.44
CA LEU A 666 -25.13 -6.17 16.65
C LEU A 666 -23.98 -7.20 16.78
N THR A 667 -24.18 -8.43 16.32
CA THR A 667 -23.18 -9.51 16.41
C THR A 667 -22.21 -9.50 15.24
N ALA A 668 -22.70 -9.19 14.03
CA ALA A 668 -21.91 -9.02 12.81
C ALA A 668 -21.16 -7.67 12.80
N THR A 669 -21.48 -6.79 13.74
CA THR A 669 -20.98 -5.41 13.84
C THR A 669 -21.30 -4.53 12.64
N THR A 670 -22.38 -4.85 11.92
CA THR A 670 -22.92 -4.09 10.79
C THR A 670 -23.95 -3.05 11.25
N SER A 671 -24.44 -2.20 10.35
CA SER A 671 -25.30 -1.07 10.71
C SER A 671 -26.80 -1.34 10.45
N PRO A 672 -27.68 -1.39 11.48
CA PRO A 672 -29.14 -1.61 11.37
C PRO A 672 -29.93 -0.49 10.71
N VAL A 673 -29.25 0.49 10.15
CA VAL A 673 -29.85 1.58 9.38
C VAL A 673 -29.19 1.76 8.01
N ASN A 674 -28.16 0.95 7.71
CA ASN A 674 -27.42 1.00 6.46
C ASN A 674 -27.37 -0.43 5.88
N PRO A 675 -28.13 -0.71 4.80
CA PRO A 675 -28.28 -2.06 4.29
C PRO A 675 -27.03 -2.63 3.59
N ASP A 676 -25.91 -1.91 3.54
CA ASP A 676 -24.65 -2.25 2.85
C ASP A 676 -23.50 -1.49 3.56
N THR A 677 -22.86 -2.15 4.53
CA THR A 677 -21.96 -1.53 5.51
C THR A 677 -20.60 -1.14 4.93
N ASP A 678 -20.07 -1.86 3.94
CA ASP A 678 -18.78 -1.57 3.29
C ASP A 678 -18.90 -0.97 1.88
N GLU A 679 -20.13 -0.71 1.44
CA GLU A 679 -20.48 0.07 0.24
C GLU A 679 -19.92 -0.55 -1.05
N ASP A 680 -19.82 -1.88 -1.08
CA ASP A 680 -19.31 -2.63 -2.21
C ASP A 680 -20.40 -2.99 -3.24
N GLY A 681 -21.67 -2.82 -2.85
CA GLY A 681 -22.87 -3.07 -3.64
C GLY A 681 -23.60 -4.37 -3.29
N LEU A 682 -23.07 -5.18 -2.37
CA LEU A 682 -23.71 -6.35 -1.75
C LEU A 682 -24.21 -5.96 -0.36
N LYS A 683 -25.45 -6.33 -0.05
CA LYS A 683 -26.06 -5.97 1.24
C LYS A 683 -25.56 -6.87 2.39
N ASP A 684 -25.44 -6.36 3.61
CA ASP A 684 -24.93 -7.14 4.76
C ASP A 684 -25.65 -8.49 4.94
N GLY A 685 -26.98 -8.50 4.85
CA GLY A 685 -27.79 -9.71 4.92
C GLY A 685 -27.55 -10.67 3.77
N ALA A 686 -27.29 -10.16 2.57
CA ALA A 686 -26.89 -10.96 1.41
C ALA A 686 -25.48 -11.50 1.56
N GLU A 687 -24.56 -10.73 2.12
CA GLU A 687 -23.18 -11.11 2.37
C GLU A 687 -23.05 -12.20 3.41
N ILE A 688 -23.70 -12.04 4.57
CA ILE A 688 -23.79 -13.08 5.60
C ILE A 688 -24.39 -14.38 5.03
N THR A 689 -25.32 -14.26 4.07
CA THR A 689 -25.90 -15.41 3.38
C THR A 689 -24.94 -16.03 2.36
N ALA A 690 -24.18 -15.20 1.63
CA ALA A 690 -23.17 -15.61 0.66
C ALA A 690 -21.92 -16.21 1.34
N GLY A 691 -21.67 -15.82 2.60
CA GLY A 691 -20.47 -16.15 3.36
C GLY A 691 -19.32 -15.15 3.17
N THR A 692 -19.59 -14.00 2.54
CA THR A 692 -18.67 -12.87 2.40
C THR A 692 -18.64 -12.03 3.68
N ASN A 693 -17.68 -11.11 3.79
CA ASN A 693 -17.50 -10.30 4.98
C ASN A 693 -18.06 -8.88 4.77
N PRO A 694 -19.14 -8.46 5.49
CA PRO A 694 -19.85 -7.17 5.31
C PRO A 694 -19.09 -5.93 5.79
N LYS A 695 -17.76 -6.04 5.83
CA LYS A 695 -16.79 -5.02 6.24
C LYS A 695 -15.55 -5.04 5.37
N ASN A 696 -15.54 -5.88 4.35
CA ASN A 696 -14.43 -6.08 3.46
C ASN A 696 -14.95 -6.16 2.02
N PRO A 697 -14.79 -5.10 1.23
CA PRO A 697 -15.42 -5.00 -0.08
C PRO A 697 -14.89 -5.99 -1.13
N ASP A 698 -13.83 -6.76 -0.84
CA ASP A 698 -13.28 -7.84 -1.69
C ASP A 698 -12.86 -9.02 -0.79
N THR A 699 -13.74 -10.01 -0.62
CA THR A 699 -13.55 -11.08 0.37
C THR A 699 -12.47 -12.08 -0.03
N ASP A 700 -12.29 -12.40 -1.31
CA ASP A 700 -11.34 -13.42 -1.75
C ASP A 700 -10.02 -12.87 -2.31
N GLY A 701 -9.91 -11.55 -2.44
CA GLY A 701 -8.68 -10.82 -2.71
C GLY A 701 -8.19 -10.95 -4.14
N ASP A 702 -9.10 -11.16 -5.09
CA ASP A 702 -8.78 -11.34 -6.50
C ASP A 702 -8.78 -10.03 -7.31
N GLY A 703 -9.23 -8.93 -6.69
CA GLY A 703 -9.31 -7.59 -7.25
C GLY A 703 -10.71 -7.18 -7.74
N LEU A 704 -11.74 -8.01 -7.55
CA LEU A 704 -13.15 -7.66 -7.75
C LEU A 704 -13.84 -7.40 -6.41
N LYS A 705 -14.82 -6.49 -6.39
CA LYS A 705 -15.66 -6.27 -5.21
C LYS A 705 -16.74 -7.36 -5.10
N ASP A 706 -17.10 -7.81 -3.89
CA ASP A 706 -18.10 -8.88 -3.73
C ASP A 706 -19.45 -8.52 -4.40
N GLY A 707 -19.83 -7.25 -4.35
CA GLY A 707 -21.02 -6.68 -4.99
C GLY A 707 -21.07 -6.80 -6.51
N VAL A 708 -19.94 -6.91 -7.22
CA VAL A 708 -19.93 -7.12 -8.68
C VAL A 708 -20.01 -8.61 -9.06
N GLU A 709 -19.76 -9.50 -8.10
CA GLU A 709 -19.62 -10.94 -8.28
C GLU A 709 -20.93 -11.69 -8.04
N THR A 710 -21.82 -11.59 -9.02
CA THR A 710 -23.23 -12.01 -8.84
C THR A 710 -23.46 -13.52 -8.69
N GLY A 711 -22.44 -14.37 -8.81
CA GLY A 711 -22.54 -15.83 -8.72
C GLY A 711 -23.39 -16.47 -9.81
N THR A 712 -23.75 -15.72 -10.86
CA THR A 712 -24.66 -16.18 -11.92
C THR A 712 -24.02 -17.18 -12.88
N GLY A 713 -22.69 -17.28 -12.89
CA GLY A 713 -21.91 -18.07 -13.84
C GLY A 713 -22.03 -17.56 -15.28
N THR A 714 -22.31 -16.28 -15.47
CA THR A 714 -22.39 -15.64 -16.79
C THR A 714 -21.83 -14.23 -16.74
N PHE A 715 -20.66 -14.03 -17.35
CA PHE A 715 -20.08 -12.71 -17.50
C PHE A 715 -20.94 -11.78 -18.35
N THR A 716 -21.30 -10.64 -17.76
CA THR A 716 -22.10 -9.59 -18.41
C THR A 716 -21.29 -8.30 -18.61
N SER A 717 -20.57 -7.86 -17.58
CA SER A 717 -19.71 -6.67 -17.56
C SER A 717 -18.78 -6.68 -16.34
N ALA A 718 -17.84 -5.73 -16.24
CA ALA A 718 -16.99 -5.58 -15.04
C ALA A 718 -17.78 -5.28 -13.75
N THR A 719 -18.97 -4.68 -13.88
CA THR A 719 -19.91 -4.42 -12.76
C THR A 719 -20.92 -5.55 -12.52
N ASN A 720 -20.82 -6.63 -13.29
CA ASN A 720 -21.62 -7.86 -13.13
C ASN A 720 -20.87 -9.01 -13.81
N THR A 721 -19.87 -9.50 -13.08
CA THR A 721 -18.89 -10.46 -13.59
C THR A 721 -19.47 -11.87 -13.66
N GLY A 722 -20.51 -12.14 -12.86
CA GLY A 722 -21.09 -13.48 -12.75
C GLY A 722 -20.18 -14.50 -12.07
N THR A 723 -19.08 -14.04 -11.51
CA THR A 723 -18.09 -14.79 -10.72
C THR A 723 -18.57 -14.96 -9.29
N LYS A 724 -17.82 -15.68 -8.45
CA LYS A 724 -18.23 -16.00 -7.09
C LYS A 724 -17.34 -15.26 -6.10
N PRO A 725 -17.89 -14.49 -5.16
CA PRO A 725 -17.15 -13.62 -4.24
C PRO A 725 -16.36 -14.33 -3.13
N LEU A 726 -16.25 -15.66 -3.23
CA LEU A 726 -15.50 -16.49 -2.29
C LEU A 726 -14.52 -17.41 -3.02
N ALA A 727 -14.39 -17.22 -4.33
CA ALA A 727 -13.57 -18.04 -5.18
C ALA A 727 -12.90 -17.14 -6.20
N ALA A 728 -11.67 -16.73 -5.85
CA ALA A 728 -10.80 -15.94 -6.68
C ALA A 728 -10.62 -16.46 -8.11
N ASP A 729 -10.96 -17.72 -8.41
CA ASP A 729 -11.02 -18.30 -9.76
C ASP A 729 -12.34 -19.09 -9.88
N THR A 730 -13.32 -18.54 -10.58
CA THR A 730 -14.69 -19.07 -10.64
C THR A 730 -14.79 -20.31 -11.51
N ASP A 731 -14.05 -20.33 -12.62
CA ASP A 731 -14.19 -21.34 -13.67
C ASP A 731 -13.11 -22.44 -13.65
N LEU A 732 -12.12 -22.26 -12.77
CA LEU A 732 -11.03 -23.18 -12.44
C LEU A 732 -10.06 -23.42 -13.59
N ASP A 733 -9.85 -22.40 -14.44
CA ASP A 733 -8.80 -22.41 -15.46
C ASP A 733 -7.44 -21.92 -14.96
N LEU A 734 -7.35 -21.57 -13.66
CA LEU A 734 -6.17 -21.09 -12.93
C LEU A 734 -5.83 -19.62 -13.18
N PHE A 735 -6.73 -18.85 -13.80
CA PHE A 735 -6.70 -17.39 -13.80
C PHE A 735 -7.66 -16.83 -12.75
N PRO A 736 -7.21 -15.86 -11.91
CA PRO A 736 -8.14 -15.20 -11.03
C PRO A 736 -9.17 -14.35 -11.79
N ASP A 737 -10.40 -14.26 -11.29
CA ASP A 737 -11.50 -13.63 -12.01
C ASP A 737 -11.21 -12.14 -12.27
N GLY A 738 -10.68 -11.42 -11.29
CA GLY A 738 -10.21 -10.04 -11.46
C GLY A 738 -9.16 -9.85 -12.56
N LEU A 739 -8.24 -10.80 -12.71
CA LEU A 739 -7.23 -10.78 -13.78
C LEU A 739 -7.86 -10.99 -15.16
N GLU A 740 -8.84 -11.87 -15.26
CA GLU A 740 -9.56 -12.11 -16.50
C GLU A 740 -10.42 -10.91 -16.92
N VAL A 741 -11.12 -10.28 -15.98
CA VAL A 741 -11.88 -9.05 -16.23
C VAL A 741 -10.94 -7.94 -16.70
N PHE A 742 -9.78 -7.77 -16.06
CA PHE A 742 -8.74 -6.83 -16.48
C PHE A 742 -8.19 -7.14 -17.88
N ALA A 743 -7.96 -8.41 -18.19
CA ALA A 743 -7.51 -8.88 -19.51
C ALA A 743 -8.62 -8.81 -20.59
N GLY A 744 -9.85 -8.48 -20.20
CA GLY A 744 -11.02 -8.43 -21.08
C GLY A 744 -11.52 -9.80 -21.53
N THR A 745 -11.22 -10.86 -20.77
CA THR A 745 -11.73 -12.23 -20.98
C THR A 745 -12.95 -12.50 -20.10
N ASP A 746 -13.64 -13.62 -20.36
CA ASP A 746 -14.84 -14.03 -19.65
C ASP A 746 -14.47 -14.97 -18.48
N PRO A 747 -14.48 -14.49 -17.22
CA PRO A 747 -14.03 -15.24 -16.04
C PRO A 747 -14.94 -16.40 -15.62
N THR A 748 -16.02 -16.63 -16.38
CA THR A 748 -16.98 -17.72 -16.11
C THR A 748 -16.82 -18.88 -17.08
N LYS A 749 -15.82 -18.82 -17.97
CA LYS A 749 -15.62 -19.76 -19.06
C LYS A 749 -14.16 -20.12 -19.21
N LEU A 750 -13.84 -21.34 -18.80
CA LEU A 750 -12.55 -22.02 -19.00
C LEU A 750 -11.95 -21.94 -20.43
N ALA A 751 -12.77 -21.71 -21.45
CA ALA A 751 -12.34 -21.58 -22.84
C ALA A 751 -11.99 -20.12 -23.25
N SER A 752 -12.24 -19.17 -22.37
CA SER A 752 -11.98 -17.74 -22.51
C SER A 752 -10.69 -17.30 -21.84
N ALA A 753 -9.97 -18.20 -21.16
CA ALA A 753 -8.62 -18.02 -20.64
C ALA A 753 -7.79 -17.00 -21.45
N PRO A 754 -7.17 -16.00 -20.78
CA PRO A 754 -6.26 -15.03 -21.40
C PRO A 754 -5.24 -15.65 -22.37
N ILE A 755 -4.84 -16.91 -22.15
CA ILE A 755 -4.02 -17.69 -23.08
C ILE A 755 -4.62 -19.11 -23.27
N PRO A 756 -5.06 -19.49 -24.49
CA PRO A 756 -5.58 -20.83 -24.73
C PRO A 756 -4.55 -21.94 -24.45
N ALA A 757 -4.97 -22.97 -23.72
CA ALA A 757 -4.12 -24.11 -23.37
C ALA A 757 -3.44 -24.75 -24.61
N GLY A 758 -2.11 -24.90 -24.54
CA GLY A 758 -1.30 -25.49 -25.61
C GLY A 758 -0.93 -24.55 -26.76
N VAL A 759 -1.31 -23.27 -26.70
CA VAL A 759 -0.81 -22.23 -27.61
C VAL A 759 0.42 -21.59 -26.99
N THR A 760 1.56 -21.71 -27.68
CA THR A 760 2.75 -20.97 -27.27
C THR A 760 2.60 -19.49 -27.65
N THR A 761 2.62 -18.62 -26.65
CA THR A 761 2.44 -17.17 -26.81
C THR A 761 3.69 -16.45 -26.33
N LEU A 762 4.20 -15.49 -27.11
CA LEU A 762 5.27 -14.60 -26.67
C LEU A 762 4.67 -13.57 -25.73
N LEU A 763 5.12 -13.53 -24.48
CA LEU A 763 4.59 -12.67 -23.41
C LEU A 763 5.34 -11.34 -23.30
N ALA A 764 6.66 -11.38 -23.49
CA ALA A 764 7.54 -10.23 -23.42
C ALA A 764 8.82 -10.48 -24.23
N TRP A 765 9.39 -9.42 -24.79
CA TRP A 765 10.68 -9.48 -25.51
C TRP A 765 11.44 -8.16 -25.37
N TRP A 766 12.55 -8.19 -24.65
CA TRP A 766 13.51 -7.09 -24.56
C TRP A 766 14.66 -7.34 -25.56
N PRO A 767 14.66 -6.65 -26.71
CA PRO A 767 15.74 -6.76 -27.69
C PRO A 767 16.99 -5.97 -27.27
N PHE A 768 16.92 -5.14 -26.23
CA PHE A 768 18.00 -4.22 -25.82
C PHE A 768 18.57 -3.34 -26.94
N ASN A 769 17.73 -3.03 -27.93
CA ASN A 769 18.07 -2.20 -29.10
C ASN A 769 17.50 -0.79 -29.02
N THR A 770 16.53 -0.58 -28.12
CA THR A 770 15.81 0.68 -27.93
C THR A 770 15.57 0.89 -26.45
N ASN A 771 15.48 2.15 -26.05
CA ASN A 771 15.04 2.59 -24.73
C ASN A 771 13.89 3.59 -24.86
N ASP A 772 13.14 3.77 -23.77
CA ASP A 772 12.19 4.86 -23.64
C ASP A 772 12.91 6.22 -23.44
N ALA A 773 12.13 7.29 -23.29
CA ALA A 773 12.67 8.63 -23.06
C ALA A 773 13.50 8.74 -21.77
N SER A 774 13.26 7.86 -20.80
CA SER A 774 13.96 7.79 -19.52
C SER A 774 15.20 6.89 -19.56
N GLY A 775 15.51 6.27 -20.70
CA GLY A 775 16.65 5.37 -20.87
C GLY A 775 16.38 3.93 -20.46
N ASN A 776 15.17 3.60 -20.00
CA ASN A 776 14.79 2.25 -19.59
C ASN A 776 14.61 1.34 -20.79
N THR A 777 14.83 0.04 -20.60
CA THR A 777 14.57 -0.93 -21.66
C THR A 777 13.07 -1.17 -21.80
N VAL A 778 12.60 -1.39 -23.03
CA VAL A 778 11.16 -1.57 -23.30
C VAL A 778 10.94 -2.90 -24.01
N ASP A 779 9.97 -3.66 -23.51
CA ASP A 779 9.55 -4.91 -24.15
C ASP A 779 8.75 -4.61 -25.42
N GLN A 780 8.97 -5.36 -26.50
CA GLN A 780 8.36 -5.11 -27.81
C GLN A 780 7.00 -5.82 -28.03
N VAL A 781 6.47 -6.48 -27.01
CA VAL A 781 5.20 -7.20 -27.08
C VAL A 781 4.08 -6.37 -26.47
N ALA A 782 4.29 -5.87 -25.26
CA ALA A 782 3.29 -5.13 -24.49
C ALA A 782 3.79 -3.76 -24.03
N SER A 783 4.95 -3.30 -24.49
CA SER A 783 5.52 -1.99 -24.17
C SER A 783 5.79 -1.77 -22.67
N ARG A 784 6.04 -2.83 -21.91
CA ARG A 784 6.38 -2.76 -20.48
C ARG A 784 7.81 -2.29 -20.31
N ASN A 785 8.01 -1.43 -19.32
CA ASN A 785 9.31 -0.89 -18.98
C ASN A 785 10.08 -1.85 -18.07
N GLY A 786 11.34 -2.09 -18.42
CA GLY A 786 12.36 -2.64 -17.54
C GLY A 786 13.27 -1.50 -17.07
N VAL A 787 13.15 -1.17 -15.78
CA VAL A 787 13.90 -0.11 -15.11
C VAL A 787 15.35 -0.53 -14.97
N LEU A 788 16.29 0.30 -15.41
CA LEU A 788 17.72 -0.01 -15.27
C LEU A 788 18.19 0.28 -13.84
N THR A 789 18.45 -0.75 -13.05
CA THR A 789 18.86 -0.62 -11.65
C THR A 789 20.38 -0.77 -11.50
N ASN A 790 21.01 0.22 -10.87
CA ASN A 790 22.47 0.36 -10.73
C ASN A 790 23.21 0.52 -12.06
N ASP A 791 22.57 1.18 -13.04
CA ASP A 791 23.19 1.67 -14.27
C ASP A 791 23.77 0.63 -15.27
N PRO A 792 23.05 -0.47 -15.62
CA PRO A 792 23.37 -1.26 -16.80
C PRO A 792 23.50 -0.38 -18.05
N GLN A 793 24.54 -0.60 -18.87
CA GLN A 793 24.84 0.25 -20.02
C GLN A 793 24.49 -0.41 -21.35
N TYR A 794 23.87 0.34 -22.27
CA TYR A 794 23.76 -0.09 -23.65
C TYR A 794 25.14 -0.08 -24.32
N THR A 795 25.45 -1.13 -25.08
CA THR A 795 26.67 -1.16 -25.89
C THR A 795 26.61 -0.15 -27.03
N GLU A 796 27.76 0.16 -27.63
CA GLU A 796 27.77 0.83 -28.93
C GLU A 796 27.03 0.02 -30.01
N SER A 797 26.62 0.70 -31.08
CA SER A 797 26.01 0.07 -32.24
C SER A 797 26.89 -1.03 -32.83
N GLY A 798 26.36 -2.25 -32.95
CA GLY A 798 27.12 -3.45 -33.32
C GLY A 798 27.73 -4.21 -32.13
N GLY A 799 27.41 -3.82 -30.89
CA GLY A 799 27.79 -4.53 -29.68
C GLY A 799 26.86 -5.70 -29.31
N GLY A 800 25.67 -5.74 -29.89
CA GLY A 800 24.72 -6.87 -29.80
C GLY A 800 25.24 -8.15 -30.45
N ARG A 801 24.51 -9.25 -30.25
CA ARG A 801 24.92 -10.61 -30.62
C ARG A 801 25.09 -10.81 -32.13
N SER A 802 24.37 -10.06 -32.97
CA SER A 802 24.49 -10.14 -34.44
C SER A 802 25.66 -9.33 -34.99
N GLY A 803 26.16 -8.38 -34.20
CA GLY A 803 27.24 -7.46 -34.57
C GLY A 803 26.89 -6.50 -35.72
N GLN A 804 25.61 -6.39 -36.08
CA GLN A 804 25.16 -5.51 -37.16
C GLN A 804 24.99 -4.06 -36.67
N PRO A 805 25.13 -3.06 -37.56
CA PRO A 805 24.77 -1.68 -37.21
C PRO A 805 23.32 -1.58 -36.75
N GLY A 806 23.12 -0.99 -35.58
CA GLY A 806 21.83 -0.85 -34.90
C GLY A 806 21.53 -1.96 -33.89
N ASP A 807 22.39 -2.99 -33.81
CA ASP A 807 22.28 -4.09 -32.84
C ASP A 807 23.12 -3.79 -31.60
N LEU A 808 22.46 -3.51 -30.49
CA LEU A 808 23.01 -3.19 -29.18
C LEU A 808 22.72 -4.37 -28.24
N ALA A 809 23.44 -4.39 -27.13
CA ALA A 809 23.16 -5.26 -25.99
C ALA A 809 23.16 -4.42 -24.72
N LEU A 810 22.71 -4.99 -23.61
CA LEU A 810 22.81 -4.37 -22.30
C LEU A 810 23.93 -5.04 -21.49
N THR A 811 24.88 -4.26 -20.99
CA THR A 811 26.01 -4.74 -20.18
C THR A 811 25.71 -4.57 -18.70
N PHE A 812 26.14 -5.56 -17.92
CA PHE A 812 25.93 -5.66 -16.49
C PHE A 812 27.26 -5.92 -15.78
N GLY A 813 27.39 -5.32 -14.61
CA GLY A 813 28.43 -5.56 -13.62
C GLY A 813 27.82 -5.84 -12.24
N PRO A 814 28.64 -5.83 -11.18
CA PRO A 814 28.18 -6.12 -9.81
C PRO A 814 27.01 -5.23 -9.39
N GLY A 815 25.92 -5.84 -8.96
CA GLY A 815 24.71 -5.17 -8.50
C GLY A 815 23.82 -4.58 -9.61
N GLN A 816 24.23 -4.64 -10.88
CA GLN A 816 23.46 -4.12 -12.01
C GLN A 816 22.41 -5.13 -12.48
N TYR A 817 21.18 -4.69 -12.71
CA TYR A 817 20.11 -5.51 -13.28
C TYR A 817 19.02 -4.63 -13.90
N VAL A 818 18.13 -5.22 -14.67
CA VAL A 818 16.88 -4.59 -15.11
C VAL A 818 15.77 -5.08 -14.20
N GLU A 819 15.01 -4.18 -13.60
CA GLU A 819 13.82 -4.49 -12.80
C GLU A 819 12.55 -4.27 -13.61
N VAL A 820 11.70 -5.28 -13.70
CA VAL A 820 10.35 -5.20 -14.25
C VAL A 820 9.37 -5.32 -13.08
N PRO A 821 8.80 -4.20 -12.59
CA PRO A 821 8.06 -4.16 -11.32
C PRO A 821 6.65 -4.76 -11.39
N GLU A 822 6.14 -5.03 -12.59
CA GLU A 822 4.81 -5.63 -12.84
C GLU A 822 4.95 -6.93 -13.63
N ALA A 823 5.46 -7.97 -12.98
CA ALA A 823 5.72 -9.26 -13.65
C ALA A 823 4.57 -10.27 -13.58
N TRP A 824 3.35 -9.82 -13.28
CA TRP A 824 2.14 -10.65 -13.27
C TRP A 824 1.94 -11.42 -14.58
N PHE A 825 2.42 -10.89 -15.70
CA PHE A 825 2.33 -11.55 -17.00
C PHE A 825 3.06 -12.91 -17.04
N LEU A 826 4.00 -13.18 -16.14
CA LEU A 826 4.63 -14.50 -16.00
C LEU A 826 3.63 -15.55 -15.49
N SER A 827 2.64 -15.15 -14.71
CA SER A 827 1.56 -16.01 -14.22
C SER A 827 0.70 -16.55 -15.36
N LEU A 828 0.67 -15.88 -16.51
CA LEU A 828 -0.03 -16.35 -17.72
C LEU A 828 0.50 -17.69 -18.26
N ALA A 829 1.69 -18.11 -17.84
CA ALA A 829 2.27 -19.41 -18.21
C ALA A 829 1.84 -20.56 -17.28
N ALA A 830 1.30 -20.25 -16.09
CA ALA A 830 0.99 -21.24 -15.06
C ALA A 830 -0.11 -22.24 -15.45
N PRO A 831 -1.21 -21.85 -16.12
CA PRO A 831 -2.26 -22.78 -16.52
C PRO A 831 -1.81 -23.82 -17.56
N GLY A 832 -0.90 -23.42 -18.45
CA GLY A 832 -0.24 -24.35 -19.37
C GLY A 832 0.85 -25.20 -18.71
N ASP A 833 1.18 -24.92 -17.45
CA ASP A 833 2.35 -25.37 -16.70
C ASP A 833 3.64 -25.37 -17.55
N ALA A 834 3.74 -24.37 -18.42
CA ALA A 834 4.77 -24.35 -19.45
C ALA A 834 5.25 -22.93 -19.71
N ILE A 835 6.54 -22.71 -19.55
CA ILE A 835 7.21 -21.43 -19.81
C ILE A 835 8.55 -21.67 -20.48
N THR A 836 8.89 -20.84 -21.46
CA THR A 836 10.23 -20.79 -22.03
C THR A 836 10.82 -19.41 -21.85
N ILE A 837 12.01 -19.32 -21.28
CA ILE A 837 12.81 -18.08 -21.23
C ILE A 837 14.03 -18.28 -22.12
N SER A 838 14.19 -17.41 -23.11
CA SER A 838 15.29 -17.41 -24.07
C SER A 838 16.09 -16.13 -23.94
N LEU A 839 17.41 -16.21 -24.00
CA LEU A 839 18.28 -15.04 -24.00
C LEU A 839 19.62 -15.34 -24.68
N TRP A 840 20.31 -14.30 -25.12
CA TRP A 840 21.73 -14.34 -25.45
C TRP A 840 22.54 -13.76 -24.30
N GLN A 841 23.63 -14.42 -23.93
CA GLN A 841 24.53 -13.95 -22.87
C GLN A 841 25.99 -14.07 -23.30
N LYS A 842 26.79 -13.08 -22.91
CA LYS A 842 28.24 -13.07 -23.03
C LYS A 842 28.86 -12.56 -21.74
N LEU A 843 29.77 -13.32 -21.14
CA LEU A 843 30.41 -12.96 -19.87
C LEU A 843 31.82 -12.41 -20.05
N ASN A 844 32.19 -11.43 -19.24
CA ASN A 844 33.59 -11.04 -19.07
C ASN A 844 34.28 -11.97 -18.07
N SER A 845 33.56 -12.37 -17.02
CA SER A 845 34.00 -13.35 -16.04
C SER A 845 32.81 -14.12 -15.45
N SER A 846 33.06 -15.35 -15.00
CA SER A 846 32.06 -16.15 -14.30
C SER A 846 32.10 -15.82 -12.81
N VAL A 847 30.98 -15.32 -12.30
CA VAL A 847 30.76 -14.99 -10.88
C VAL A 847 29.52 -15.71 -10.37
N ALA A 848 29.30 -15.71 -9.06
CA ALA A 848 28.08 -16.23 -8.45
C ALA A 848 26.90 -15.31 -8.81
N SER A 849 26.25 -15.53 -9.96
CA SER A 849 25.24 -14.64 -10.51
C SER A 849 23.97 -15.33 -10.97
N SER A 850 22.88 -14.57 -11.05
CA SER A 850 21.63 -14.94 -11.70
C SER A 850 21.50 -14.16 -13.00
N SER A 851 21.13 -14.85 -14.08
CA SER A 851 20.85 -14.21 -15.36
C SER A 851 19.44 -13.61 -15.39
N PHE A 852 18.51 -14.14 -14.61
CA PHE A 852 17.20 -13.55 -14.33
C PHE A 852 16.57 -14.14 -13.07
N TRP A 853 15.57 -13.44 -12.53
CA TRP A 853 14.79 -13.85 -11.37
C TRP A 853 13.34 -13.34 -11.45
N GLY A 854 12.37 -14.24 -11.64
CA GLY A 854 10.94 -13.96 -11.49
C GLY A 854 10.48 -14.22 -10.06
N PHE A 855 9.93 -13.21 -9.41
CA PHE A 855 9.47 -13.19 -8.02
C PHE A 855 8.02 -13.63 -7.91
N SER A 856 7.75 -14.56 -7.01
CA SER A 856 6.41 -15.04 -6.63
C SER A 856 6.35 -15.15 -5.11
N PRO A 857 5.47 -14.40 -4.41
CA PRO A 857 5.34 -14.44 -2.95
C PRO A 857 5.04 -15.84 -2.39
N SER A 858 4.26 -16.65 -3.08
CA SER A 858 3.92 -18.03 -2.70
C SER A 858 5.10 -18.99 -2.79
N SER A 859 6.17 -18.62 -3.51
CA SER A 859 7.34 -19.46 -3.69
C SER A 859 8.37 -19.26 -2.57
N GLY A 860 8.94 -20.36 -2.06
CA GLY A 860 9.95 -20.30 -0.99
C GLY A 860 11.15 -19.39 -1.32
N GLY A 861 11.32 -18.32 -0.52
CA GLY A 861 12.34 -17.29 -0.74
C GLY A 861 12.08 -16.41 -1.96
N ALA A 862 10.80 -16.26 -2.34
CA ALA A 862 10.32 -15.53 -3.50
C ALA A 862 10.95 -15.96 -4.84
N ARG A 863 11.36 -17.24 -4.95
CA ARG A 863 11.94 -17.81 -6.19
C ARG A 863 10.85 -18.42 -7.05
N GLY A 864 10.16 -17.62 -7.84
CA GLY A 864 9.16 -18.11 -8.78
C GLY A 864 9.80 -18.86 -9.95
N ILE A 865 10.74 -18.23 -10.65
CA ILE A 865 11.54 -18.84 -11.73
C ILE A 865 12.90 -18.14 -11.86
N GLN A 866 14.00 -18.88 -12.02
CA GLN A 866 15.34 -18.30 -11.98
C GLN A 866 16.34 -19.15 -12.77
N ALA A 867 17.34 -18.50 -13.39
CA ALA A 867 18.50 -19.21 -13.93
C ALA A 867 19.85 -18.58 -13.55
N HIS A 868 20.85 -19.44 -13.40
CA HIS A 868 22.26 -19.09 -13.15
C HIS A 868 23.11 -19.60 -14.33
N ILE A 869 23.86 -18.72 -15.01
CA ILE A 869 24.58 -19.06 -16.26
C ILE A 869 26.01 -18.51 -16.28
N PRO A 870 27.02 -19.36 -16.09
CA PRO A 870 27.02 -20.36 -15.04
C PRO A 870 27.20 -19.67 -13.67
N TRP A 871 27.03 -20.43 -12.59
CA TRP A 871 27.47 -20.02 -11.25
C TRP A 871 29.00 -20.07 -11.11
N ASP A 872 29.54 -19.71 -9.93
CA ASP A 872 30.99 -19.71 -9.63
C ASP A 872 31.69 -21.08 -9.73
N ASN A 873 30.90 -22.15 -9.83
CA ASN A 873 31.35 -23.53 -9.95
C ASN A 873 31.19 -24.10 -11.37
N ASN A 874 30.91 -23.24 -12.35
CA ASN A 874 30.72 -23.57 -13.77
C ASN A 874 29.44 -24.36 -14.11
N ASN A 875 28.56 -24.62 -13.13
CA ASN A 875 27.27 -25.24 -13.40
C ASN A 875 26.23 -24.21 -13.82
N ILE A 876 25.33 -24.63 -14.71
CA ILE A 876 24.06 -23.94 -14.95
C ILE A 876 23.04 -24.48 -13.96
N TYR A 877 22.19 -23.58 -13.46
CA TYR A 877 21.05 -23.92 -12.59
C TYR A 877 19.78 -23.29 -13.17
N PHE A 878 18.68 -24.04 -13.10
CA PHE A 878 17.35 -23.60 -13.50
C PHE A 878 16.34 -24.00 -12.43
N ASP A 879 15.89 -22.99 -11.68
CA ASP A 879 15.04 -23.10 -10.51
C ASP A 879 13.62 -22.59 -10.82
N HIS A 880 12.62 -23.21 -10.21
CA HIS A 880 11.23 -22.76 -10.28
C HIS A 880 10.44 -23.20 -9.03
N ALA A 881 9.40 -22.43 -8.66
CA ALA A 881 8.52 -22.66 -7.51
C ALA A 881 9.28 -22.93 -6.19
N GLY A 882 10.33 -22.15 -5.96
CA GLY A 882 11.25 -22.27 -4.83
C GLY A 882 12.60 -22.87 -5.20
N CYS A 883 13.32 -23.30 -4.16
CA CYS A 883 14.63 -23.95 -4.21
C CYS A 883 14.76 -24.82 -2.94
N CYS A 884 15.53 -25.89 -2.89
CA CYS A 884 16.54 -26.37 -3.84
C CYS A 884 16.43 -27.88 -4.06
N ASN A 885 15.20 -28.39 -4.02
CA ASN A 885 14.89 -29.81 -4.13
C ASN A 885 14.90 -30.27 -5.60
N GLY A 886 14.93 -31.59 -5.83
CA GLY A 886 15.05 -32.16 -7.18
C GLY A 886 13.87 -31.89 -8.11
N ASP A 887 12.70 -31.58 -7.55
CA ASP A 887 11.49 -31.13 -8.26
C ASP A 887 11.50 -29.62 -8.55
N GLN A 888 12.33 -28.84 -7.87
CA GLN A 888 12.44 -27.38 -8.01
C GLN A 888 13.65 -26.95 -8.84
N ARG A 889 14.76 -27.71 -8.82
CA ARG A 889 16.05 -27.34 -9.44
C ARG A 889 16.52 -28.35 -10.48
N LEU A 890 16.91 -27.86 -11.66
CA LEU A 890 17.69 -28.60 -12.65
C LEU A 890 19.08 -27.98 -12.73
N ASN A 891 20.15 -28.78 -12.62
CA ASN A 891 21.50 -28.25 -12.67
C ASN A 891 22.50 -29.24 -13.25
N GLY A 892 23.60 -28.71 -13.80
CA GLY A 892 24.71 -29.51 -14.31
C GLY A 892 25.78 -28.68 -15.01
N ASP A 893 26.87 -29.34 -15.37
CA ASP A 893 27.98 -28.74 -16.09
C ASP A 893 27.61 -28.53 -17.57
N ALA A 894 27.93 -27.36 -18.11
CA ALA A 894 27.68 -27.00 -19.51
C ALA A 894 28.82 -27.46 -20.47
N GLY A 895 29.76 -28.28 -20.01
CA GLY A 895 30.85 -28.83 -20.83
C GLY A 895 31.91 -27.79 -21.21
N GLU A 896 32.55 -27.93 -22.38
CA GLU A 896 33.57 -26.99 -22.90
C GLU A 896 32.94 -25.67 -23.45
N THR A 897 31.90 -25.14 -22.79
CA THR A 897 31.24 -23.90 -23.20
C THR A 897 32.14 -22.70 -22.86
N ASP A 898 32.52 -21.95 -23.90
CA ASP A 898 33.20 -20.67 -23.75
C ASP A 898 32.16 -19.56 -23.55
N PHE A 899 31.94 -19.18 -22.29
CA PHE A 899 31.01 -18.12 -21.89
C PHE A 899 31.50 -16.71 -22.24
N THR A 900 32.74 -16.55 -22.72
CA THR A 900 33.26 -15.24 -23.17
C THR A 900 32.82 -14.86 -24.57
N GLN A 901 32.17 -15.79 -25.27
CA GLN A 901 31.48 -15.54 -26.55
C GLN A 901 29.98 -15.36 -26.30
N TRP A 902 29.29 -14.74 -27.27
CA TRP A 902 27.83 -14.74 -27.28
C TRP A 902 27.33 -16.19 -27.40
N ARG A 903 26.61 -16.66 -26.39
CA ARG A 903 25.95 -17.97 -26.37
C ARG A 903 24.44 -17.77 -26.23
N HIS A 904 23.68 -18.59 -26.94
CA HIS A 904 22.22 -18.62 -26.81
C HIS A 904 21.81 -19.63 -25.74
N PHE A 905 20.88 -19.24 -24.87
CA PHE A 905 20.31 -20.09 -23.85
C PHE A 905 18.79 -20.15 -24.00
N ALA A 906 18.21 -21.33 -23.84
CA ALA A 906 16.77 -21.50 -23.67
C ALA A 906 16.49 -22.42 -22.47
N PHE A 907 15.71 -21.91 -21.53
CA PHE A 907 15.22 -22.60 -20.34
C PHE A 907 13.77 -22.96 -20.57
N VAL A 908 13.50 -24.26 -20.69
CA VAL A 908 12.16 -24.77 -20.99
C VAL A 908 11.66 -25.52 -19.76
N LYS A 909 10.53 -25.09 -19.22
CA LYS A 909 9.69 -25.87 -18.29
C LYS A 909 8.41 -26.18 -19.05
N ASN A 910 8.04 -27.45 -19.13
CA ASN A 910 6.85 -27.89 -19.88
C ASN A 910 6.21 -29.09 -19.17
N GLY A 911 5.17 -28.83 -18.39
CA GLY A 911 4.62 -29.81 -17.46
C GLY A 911 5.71 -30.32 -16.51
N THR A 912 5.80 -31.62 -16.31
CA THR A 912 6.81 -32.20 -15.42
C THR A 912 8.25 -32.15 -15.95
N GLU A 913 8.48 -31.72 -17.19
CA GLU A 913 9.79 -31.73 -17.84
C GLU A 913 10.49 -30.38 -17.74
N LYS A 914 11.81 -30.40 -17.55
CA LYS A 914 12.71 -29.25 -17.63
C LYS A 914 13.88 -29.52 -18.54
N GLU A 915 14.23 -28.53 -19.36
CA GLU A 915 15.35 -28.60 -20.27
C GLU A 915 16.15 -27.30 -20.26
N VAL A 916 17.47 -27.42 -20.44
CA VAL A 916 18.37 -26.29 -20.70
C VAL A 916 19.10 -26.56 -22.00
N TRP A 917 18.92 -25.66 -22.95
CA TRP A 917 19.54 -25.70 -24.27
C TRP A 917 20.61 -24.60 -24.38
N VAL A 918 21.74 -24.94 -25.01
CA VAL A 918 22.83 -24.01 -25.28
C VAL A 918 23.17 -24.07 -26.77
N ASP A 919 23.13 -22.92 -27.44
CA ASP A 919 23.34 -22.78 -28.90
C ASP A 919 22.49 -23.74 -29.75
N GLY A 920 21.25 -23.99 -29.31
CA GLY A 920 20.31 -24.88 -29.99
C GLY A 920 20.51 -26.37 -29.74
N GLU A 921 21.43 -26.77 -28.86
CA GLU A 921 21.68 -28.16 -28.48
C GLU A 921 21.34 -28.40 -26.99
N LEU A 922 20.60 -29.49 -26.72
CA LEU A 922 20.14 -29.84 -25.38
C LEU A 922 21.34 -30.22 -24.49
N GLN A 923 21.51 -29.52 -23.36
CA GLN A 923 22.59 -29.78 -22.40
C GLN A 923 22.09 -30.50 -21.15
N LEU A 924 20.98 -30.04 -20.57
CA LEU A 924 20.41 -30.60 -19.35
C LEU A 924 18.95 -30.95 -19.57
N SER A 925 18.51 -32.08 -19.01
CA SER A 925 17.10 -32.46 -18.95
C SER A 925 16.77 -33.11 -17.61
N GLY A 926 15.53 -32.93 -17.15
CA GLY A 926 15.02 -33.52 -15.91
C GLY A 926 13.51 -33.65 -15.94
N SER A 927 12.97 -34.58 -15.17
CA SER A 927 11.53 -34.85 -15.04
C SER A 927 11.09 -34.76 -13.58
N GLY A 928 9.80 -34.60 -13.33
CA GLY A 928 9.22 -34.47 -11.98
C GLY A 928 9.25 -33.05 -11.43
N ALA A 929 9.27 -32.04 -12.31
CA ALA A 929 9.27 -30.64 -11.94
C ALA A 929 7.93 -30.20 -11.30
N ALA A 930 7.99 -29.35 -10.27
CA ALA A 930 6.81 -28.75 -9.62
C ALA A 930 6.01 -27.85 -10.59
N PRO A 931 4.72 -27.56 -10.32
CA PRO A 931 3.94 -26.60 -11.09
C PRO A 931 4.51 -25.17 -11.03
N LEU A 932 4.22 -24.35 -12.04
CA LEU A 932 4.52 -22.92 -12.00
C LEU A 932 3.63 -22.18 -10.97
N PRO A 933 4.16 -21.15 -10.27
CA PRO A 933 3.36 -20.25 -9.42
C PRO A 933 2.42 -19.35 -10.23
N ILE A 934 1.38 -18.82 -9.59
CA ILE A 934 0.33 -17.98 -10.21
C ILE A 934 0.40 -16.49 -9.80
N ASP A 935 1.30 -16.13 -8.89
CA ASP A 935 1.32 -14.83 -8.21
C ASP A 935 2.63 -14.06 -8.47
N PHE A 936 3.13 -14.10 -9.71
CA PHE A 936 4.34 -13.35 -10.04
C PHE A 936 4.10 -11.85 -9.88
N ASN A 937 5.02 -11.14 -9.22
CA ASN A 937 4.89 -9.69 -9.04
C ASN A 937 6.07 -8.90 -9.59
N ARG A 938 7.28 -9.47 -9.70
CA ARG A 938 8.47 -8.78 -10.22
C ARG A 938 9.36 -9.70 -11.06
N LEU A 939 10.11 -9.15 -12.02
CA LEU A 939 11.12 -9.86 -12.80
C LEU A 939 12.41 -9.04 -12.86
N ASP A 940 13.52 -9.62 -12.41
CA ASP A 940 14.86 -9.06 -12.60
C ASP A 940 15.56 -9.75 -13.78
N ILE A 941 16.22 -8.99 -14.64
CA ILE A 941 17.05 -9.48 -15.76
C ILE A 941 18.49 -9.03 -15.54
N GLY A 942 19.44 -9.95 -15.61
CA GLY A 942 20.86 -9.70 -15.33
C GLY A 942 21.25 -9.74 -13.84
N GLY A 943 20.32 -10.04 -12.92
CA GLY A 943 20.57 -10.17 -11.48
C GLY A 943 19.42 -10.79 -10.67
N GLY A 944 19.42 -10.57 -9.35
CA GLY A 944 18.37 -11.00 -8.40
C GLY A 944 18.53 -10.31 -7.03
N THR A 945 17.55 -10.45 -6.13
CA THR A 945 17.48 -9.62 -4.91
C THR A 945 18.20 -10.16 -3.66
N PRO A 946 18.62 -9.23 -2.77
CA PRO A 946 18.85 -7.81 -3.04
C PRO A 946 20.34 -7.62 -3.43
N ALA A 947 20.59 -7.36 -4.71
CA ALA A 947 21.80 -6.73 -5.28
C ALA A 947 23.18 -7.43 -5.18
N ILE A 948 23.29 -8.70 -4.81
CA ILE A 948 24.61 -9.36 -4.64
C ILE A 948 25.04 -10.32 -5.77
N ASN A 949 24.17 -10.65 -6.72
CA ASN A 949 24.39 -11.75 -7.69
C ASN A 949 24.11 -11.34 -9.15
N SER A 950 24.59 -10.18 -9.60
CA SER A 950 24.48 -9.75 -11.01
C SER A 950 25.53 -10.41 -11.90
N ILE A 951 25.21 -10.62 -13.17
CA ILE A 951 26.21 -11.12 -14.13
C ILE A 951 27.31 -10.07 -14.36
N ASP A 952 28.53 -10.52 -14.66
CA ASP A 952 29.59 -9.66 -15.21
C ASP A 952 29.71 -9.95 -16.72
N GLY A 953 29.00 -9.18 -17.53
CA GLY A 953 28.82 -9.49 -18.93
C GLY A 953 27.79 -8.63 -19.64
N ALA A 954 27.12 -9.21 -20.63
CA ALA A 954 26.08 -8.58 -21.42
C ALA A 954 24.96 -9.56 -21.75
N LEU A 955 23.73 -9.04 -21.82
CA LEU A 955 22.55 -9.74 -22.33
C LEU A 955 22.03 -9.08 -23.60
N ASP A 956 21.46 -9.92 -24.44
CA ASP A 956 20.78 -9.51 -25.66
C ASP A 956 19.54 -10.41 -25.90
N ASP A 957 18.52 -9.91 -26.59
CA ASP A 957 17.35 -10.68 -27.04
C ASP A 957 16.67 -11.53 -25.91
N PHE A 958 16.35 -10.94 -24.76
CA PHE A 958 15.65 -11.63 -23.66
C PHE A 958 14.16 -11.76 -23.96
N ALA A 959 13.64 -12.98 -24.06
CA ALA A 959 12.26 -13.27 -24.45
C ALA A 959 11.61 -14.31 -23.54
N VAL A 960 10.33 -14.08 -23.22
CA VAL A 960 9.52 -14.95 -22.37
C VAL A 960 8.31 -15.46 -23.16
N TYR A 961 8.07 -16.77 -23.12
CA TYR A 961 6.93 -17.42 -23.76
C TYR A 961 6.09 -18.17 -22.72
N ALA A 962 4.77 -18.01 -22.75
CA ALA A 962 3.83 -18.96 -22.17
C ALA A 962 3.77 -20.17 -23.11
N GLY A 963 4.39 -21.28 -22.73
CA GLY A 963 4.51 -22.51 -23.49
C GLY A 963 5.96 -22.99 -23.66
N GLY A 964 6.12 -24.31 -23.82
CA GLY A 964 7.41 -24.94 -24.11
C GLY A 964 7.76 -24.86 -25.60
N LEU A 965 8.86 -24.18 -25.96
CA LEU A 965 9.33 -24.13 -27.35
C LEU A 965 9.84 -25.50 -27.82
N THR A 966 9.60 -25.81 -29.10
CA THR A 966 10.13 -27.02 -29.74
C THR A 966 11.62 -26.89 -30.09
N GLU A 967 12.33 -28.01 -30.25
CA GLU A 967 13.73 -28.03 -30.71
C GLU A 967 13.94 -27.19 -32.00
N THR A 968 12.99 -27.23 -32.94
CA THR A 968 13.10 -26.44 -34.18
C THR A 968 13.04 -24.94 -33.92
N GLN A 969 12.18 -24.50 -32.99
CA GLN A 969 12.05 -23.09 -32.62
C GLN A 969 13.26 -22.62 -31.82
N ILE A 970 13.77 -23.46 -30.90
CA ILE A 970 14.99 -23.17 -30.13
C ILE A 970 16.19 -23.05 -31.07
N LYS A 971 16.34 -23.97 -32.03
CA LYS A 971 17.40 -23.88 -33.07
C LYS A 971 17.25 -22.64 -33.95
N ALA A 972 16.02 -22.21 -34.24
CA ALA A 972 15.78 -20.97 -34.98
C ALA A 972 16.25 -19.75 -34.19
N LEU A 973 15.94 -19.65 -32.89
CA LEU A 973 16.45 -18.61 -31.99
C LEU A 973 17.98 -18.63 -31.91
N ALA A 974 18.59 -19.80 -31.71
CA ALA A 974 20.03 -19.96 -31.66
C ALA A 974 20.73 -19.57 -32.98
N SER A 975 20.05 -19.74 -34.12
CA SER A 975 20.54 -19.25 -35.42
C SER A 975 20.34 -17.75 -35.64
N GLY A 976 19.70 -17.06 -34.70
CA GLY A 976 19.49 -15.61 -34.71
C GLY A 976 18.16 -15.13 -35.26
N SER A 977 17.12 -15.98 -35.30
CA SER A 977 15.76 -15.55 -35.64
C SER A 977 15.18 -14.69 -34.52
N ALA A 978 14.42 -13.65 -34.87
CA ALA A 978 13.78 -12.79 -33.87
C ALA A 978 12.68 -13.55 -33.10
N PRO A 979 12.54 -13.34 -31.77
CA PRO A 979 11.55 -14.02 -30.92
C PRO A 979 10.11 -14.06 -31.45
N ASN A 980 9.59 -12.98 -32.01
CA ASN A 980 8.23 -12.94 -32.57
C ASN A 980 8.06 -13.75 -33.87
N THR A 981 9.15 -14.13 -34.55
CA THR A 981 9.07 -14.84 -35.84
C THR A 981 8.99 -16.36 -35.69
N ILE A 982 9.42 -16.93 -34.56
CA ILE A 982 9.47 -18.39 -34.35
C ILE A 982 8.12 -18.99 -33.96
N LEU A 983 7.14 -18.15 -33.60
CA LEU A 983 5.76 -18.58 -33.39
C LEU A 983 5.01 -18.65 -34.74
N ASN A 984 5.51 -17.92 -35.74
CA ASN A 984 5.06 -17.96 -37.12
C ASN A 984 5.75 -19.03 -37.96
N SER A 985 6.85 -19.63 -37.46
CA SER A 985 7.26 -20.95 -37.93
C SER A 985 6.32 -21.97 -37.32
N VAL A 986 5.13 -22.03 -37.93
CA VAL A 986 4.27 -23.22 -37.92
C VAL A 986 5.23 -24.40 -37.95
N PRO A 987 5.40 -25.18 -36.85
CA PRO A 987 5.87 -26.53 -37.04
C PRO A 987 4.95 -27.06 -38.12
N THR A 988 5.50 -27.62 -39.19
CA THR A 988 4.72 -28.25 -40.24
C THR A 988 4.02 -29.50 -39.67
N SER A 989 3.14 -29.29 -38.70
CA SER A 989 1.87 -29.93 -38.54
C SER A 989 0.97 -29.26 -39.57
N ASP A 990 0.61 -30.03 -40.58
CA ASP A 990 -0.34 -29.66 -41.63
C ASP A 990 -1.67 -29.19 -41.02
N THR A 991 -1.78 -27.91 -40.64
CA THR A 991 -3.08 -27.33 -40.34
C THR A 991 -3.90 -27.33 -41.62
N PHE A 992 -4.95 -28.15 -41.60
CA PHE A 992 -5.87 -28.30 -42.69
C PHE A 992 -6.60 -26.96 -42.94
N ALA A 993 -6.23 -26.26 -44.01
CA ALA A 993 -6.81 -24.97 -44.36
C ALA A 993 -7.44 -25.00 -45.76
N ILE A 994 -8.62 -24.38 -45.89
CA ILE A 994 -9.19 -23.99 -47.18
C ILE A 994 -8.37 -22.82 -47.70
N THR A 995 -7.66 -23.03 -48.79
CA THR A 995 -6.73 -22.07 -49.39
C THR A 995 -7.38 -21.19 -50.46
N ALA A 996 -8.56 -21.56 -50.99
CA ALA A 996 -9.33 -20.68 -51.87
C ALA A 996 -10.83 -20.99 -51.85
N VAL A 997 -11.65 -19.94 -51.97
CA VAL A 997 -13.09 -20.02 -52.22
C VAL A 997 -13.41 -19.15 -53.44
N VAL A 998 -13.88 -19.75 -54.53
CA VAL A 998 -14.17 -19.06 -55.79
C VAL A 998 -15.62 -19.24 -56.17
N ARG A 999 -16.36 -18.14 -56.32
CA ARG A 999 -17.69 -18.17 -56.94
C ARG A 999 -17.54 -18.07 -58.45
N ASN A 1000 -17.89 -19.14 -59.16
CA ASN A 1000 -17.76 -19.22 -60.61
C ASN A 1000 -18.89 -18.42 -61.30
N SER A 1001 -18.65 -18.00 -62.55
CA SER A 1001 -19.62 -17.23 -63.35
C SER A 1001 -20.95 -17.96 -63.63
N ASN A 1002 -20.98 -19.29 -63.47
CA ASN A 1002 -22.18 -20.11 -63.56
C ASN A 1002 -22.94 -20.26 -62.22
N GLY A 1003 -22.52 -19.57 -61.16
CA GLY A 1003 -23.15 -19.59 -59.84
C GLY A 1003 -22.69 -20.71 -58.90
N SER A 1004 -21.84 -21.64 -59.35
CA SER A 1004 -21.22 -22.67 -58.49
C SER A 1004 -20.12 -22.07 -57.59
N ILE A 1005 -19.81 -22.78 -56.49
CA ILE A 1005 -18.70 -22.42 -55.58
C ILE A 1005 -17.63 -23.51 -55.69
N SER A 1006 -16.40 -23.10 -55.96
CA SER A 1006 -15.22 -23.95 -55.88
C SER A 1006 -14.49 -23.71 -54.56
N LEU A 1007 -14.21 -24.79 -53.83
CA LEU A 1007 -13.37 -24.78 -52.64
C LEU A 1007 -12.05 -25.49 -52.95
N THR A 1008 -10.93 -24.89 -52.53
CA THR A 1008 -9.60 -25.49 -52.65
C THR A 1008 -8.97 -25.58 -51.27
N TRP A 1009 -8.33 -26.71 -50.95
CA TRP A 1009 -7.58 -26.93 -49.69
C TRP A 1009 -6.34 -27.78 -49.91
N LYS A 1010 -5.39 -27.72 -48.97
CA LYS A 1010 -4.20 -28.60 -49.00
C LYS A 1010 -4.62 -30.03 -48.69
N SER A 1011 -4.33 -30.96 -49.61
CA SER A 1011 -4.75 -32.36 -49.47
C SER A 1011 -3.74 -33.20 -48.69
N GLU A 1012 -4.25 -34.12 -47.89
CA GLU A 1012 -3.46 -35.09 -47.14
C GLU A 1012 -3.49 -36.46 -47.84
N PRO A 1013 -2.33 -37.08 -48.12
CA PRO A 1013 -2.27 -38.37 -48.81
C PRO A 1013 -3.14 -39.45 -48.14
N GLY A 1014 -4.04 -40.06 -48.91
CA GLY A 1014 -4.89 -41.16 -48.45
C GLY A 1014 -6.16 -40.74 -47.68
N ALA A 1015 -6.38 -39.43 -47.48
CA ALA A 1015 -7.60 -38.92 -46.87
C ALA A 1015 -8.82 -38.97 -47.83
N VAL A 1016 -10.02 -38.97 -47.26
CA VAL A 1016 -11.29 -38.95 -48.00
C VAL A 1016 -12.20 -37.88 -47.42
N TYR A 1017 -12.38 -36.77 -48.13
CA TYR A 1017 -13.06 -35.58 -47.62
C TYR A 1017 -14.57 -35.57 -47.90
N SER A 1018 -15.25 -34.73 -47.14
CA SER A 1018 -16.62 -34.27 -47.39
C SER A 1018 -16.73 -32.76 -47.22
N VAL A 1019 -17.63 -32.13 -47.96
CA VAL A 1019 -17.98 -30.72 -47.82
C VAL A 1019 -19.38 -30.65 -47.21
N GLU A 1020 -19.54 -29.86 -46.16
CA GLU A 1020 -20.79 -29.69 -45.43
C GLU A 1020 -21.20 -28.22 -45.38
N SER A 1021 -22.50 -27.96 -45.24
CA SER A 1021 -23.05 -26.61 -45.06
C SER A 1021 -23.91 -26.49 -43.82
N SER A 1022 -23.91 -25.32 -43.19
CA SER A 1022 -24.78 -24.97 -42.06
C SER A 1022 -25.36 -23.58 -42.24
N ALA A 1023 -26.60 -23.35 -41.77
CA ALA A 1023 -27.18 -22.01 -41.71
C ALA A 1023 -26.87 -21.27 -40.39
N ASN A 1024 -26.48 -22.00 -39.34
CA ASN A 1024 -26.40 -21.48 -37.96
C ASN A 1024 -25.13 -21.92 -37.19
N LEU A 1025 -24.16 -22.53 -37.89
CA LEU A 1025 -22.94 -23.14 -37.34
C LEU A 1025 -23.14 -24.32 -36.38
N LYS A 1026 -24.38 -24.70 -36.06
CA LYS A 1026 -24.73 -25.82 -35.17
C LYS A 1026 -25.12 -27.06 -35.97
N ASP A 1027 -26.05 -26.91 -36.92
CA ASP A 1027 -26.61 -28.01 -37.71
C ASP A 1027 -25.93 -28.09 -39.08
N TRP A 1028 -25.30 -29.22 -39.38
CA TRP A 1028 -24.51 -29.41 -40.60
C TRP A 1028 -25.12 -30.47 -41.52
N SER A 1029 -25.25 -30.15 -42.81
CA SER A 1029 -25.72 -31.06 -43.86
C SER A 1029 -24.62 -31.28 -44.89
N THR A 1030 -24.34 -32.54 -45.25
CA THR A 1030 -23.32 -32.88 -46.24
C THR A 1030 -23.77 -32.50 -47.66
N LEU A 1031 -22.98 -31.66 -48.32
CA LEU A 1031 -23.18 -31.27 -49.72
C LEU A 1031 -22.54 -32.26 -50.69
N GLN A 1032 -21.35 -32.74 -50.35
CA GLN A 1032 -20.60 -33.72 -51.14
C GLN A 1032 -19.71 -34.56 -50.24
N SER A 1033 -19.58 -35.85 -50.51
CA SER A 1033 -18.74 -36.77 -49.73
C SER A 1033 -17.89 -37.63 -50.65
N GLN A 1034 -16.98 -38.41 -50.05
CA GLN A 1034 -16.10 -39.34 -50.78
C GLN A 1034 -15.17 -38.63 -51.77
N ILE A 1035 -14.70 -37.43 -51.40
CA ILE A 1035 -13.76 -36.65 -52.21
C ILE A 1035 -12.36 -37.21 -51.95
N PRO A 1036 -11.73 -37.89 -52.92
CA PRO A 1036 -10.42 -38.48 -52.70
C PRO A 1036 -9.36 -37.38 -52.56
N ALA A 1037 -8.37 -37.64 -51.71
CA ALA A 1037 -7.20 -36.78 -51.63
C ALA A 1037 -6.46 -36.66 -52.98
N ALA A 1038 -5.88 -35.49 -53.21
CA ALA A 1038 -4.95 -35.26 -54.31
C ALA A 1038 -3.60 -35.93 -54.01
N ALA A 1039 -2.74 -36.03 -55.04
CA ALA A 1039 -1.39 -36.57 -54.87
C ALA A 1039 -0.57 -35.77 -53.84
N GLN A 1040 0.43 -36.40 -53.23
CA GLN A 1040 1.22 -35.83 -52.14
C GLN A 1040 1.76 -34.43 -52.48
N GLY A 1041 1.39 -33.44 -51.65
CA GLY A 1041 1.76 -32.04 -51.82
C GLY A 1041 0.87 -31.22 -52.76
N ALA A 1042 -0.19 -31.80 -53.34
CA ALA A 1042 -1.13 -31.10 -54.22
C ALA A 1042 -2.41 -30.65 -53.47
N ALA A 1043 -3.05 -29.59 -53.96
CA ALA A 1043 -4.33 -29.12 -53.45
C ALA A 1043 -5.50 -29.94 -54.03
N THR A 1044 -6.55 -30.16 -53.24
CA THR A 1044 -7.83 -30.68 -53.72
C THR A 1044 -8.76 -29.52 -53.99
N THR A 1045 -9.37 -29.48 -55.18
CA THR A 1045 -10.39 -28.51 -55.54
C THR A 1045 -11.69 -29.23 -55.87
N VAL A 1046 -12.79 -28.80 -55.26
CA VAL A 1046 -14.15 -29.30 -55.53
C VAL A 1046 -15.06 -28.16 -55.91
N SER A 1047 -15.79 -28.32 -57.01
CA SER A 1047 -16.84 -27.42 -57.44
C SER A 1047 -18.21 -27.97 -57.06
N LEU A 1048 -18.91 -27.27 -56.18
CA LEU A 1048 -20.27 -27.61 -55.75
C LEU A 1048 -21.27 -27.19 -56.83
N SER A 1049 -22.01 -28.15 -57.40
CA SER A 1049 -22.94 -27.93 -58.52
C SER A 1049 -24.15 -27.05 -58.18
N THR A 1050 -24.41 -26.83 -56.89
CA THR A 1050 -25.51 -26.01 -56.37
C THR A 1050 -25.00 -25.21 -55.18
N ALA A 1051 -25.04 -23.88 -55.27
CA ALA A 1051 -24.75 -23.02 -54.11
C ALA A 1051 -25.86 -23.19 -53.06
N PRO A 1052 -25.52 -23.37 -51.77
CA PRO A 1052 -26.53 -23.42 -50.71
C PRO A 1052 -27.29 -22.09 -50.65
N ALA A 1053 -28.57 -22.13 -50.27
CA ALA A 1053 -29.38 -20.93 -50.07
C ALA A 1053 -28.75 -20.08 -48.96
N ALA A 1054 -28.52 -18.78 -49.22
CA ALA A 1054 -27.83 -17.89 -48.31
C ALA A 1054 -28.72 -17.45 -47.13
N PRO A 1055 -28.12 -17.19 -45.93
CA PRO A 1055 -26.71 -17.37 -45.60
C PRO A 1055 -26.39 -18.82 -45.20
N ALA A 1056 -25.28 -19.36 -45.73
CA ALA A 1056 -24.81 -20.71 -45.39
C ALA A 1056 -23.28 -20.71 -45.24
N PHE A 1057 -22.81 -21.24 -44.12
CA PHE A 1057 -21.42 -21.53 -43.80
C PHE A 1057 -21.02 -22.85 -44.47
N LEU A 1058 -19.75 -22.96 -44.88
CA LEU A 1058 -19.19 -24.16 -45.50
C LEU A 1058 -17.99 -24.64 -44.69
N ARG A 1059 -17.88 -25.97 -44.49
CA ARG A 1059 -16.68 -26.60 -43.94
C ARG A 1059 -16.28 -27.81 -44.76
N VAL A 1060 -14.99 -28.13 -44.74
CA VAL A 1060 -14.47 -29.39 -45.28
C VAL A 1060 -14.08 -30.29 -44.12
N ARG A 1061 -14.62 -31.50 -44.11
CA ARG A 1061 -14.38 -32.52 -43.09
C ARG A 1061 -13.57 -33.64 -43.71
N LYS A 1062 -12.44 -33.96 -43.08
CA LYS A 1062 -11.59 -35.09 -43.42
C LYS A 1062 -12.19 -36.42 -43.00
#